data_AF-A0A813EC71-F1
#
_entry.id   AF-A0A813EC71-F1
#
_cell.length_a   1.000
_cell.length_b   1.000
_cell.length_c   1.000
_cell.angle_alpha   90.00
_cell.angle_beta   90.00
_cell.angle_gamma   90.00
#
_symmetry.space_group_name_H-M   'P 1'
#
loop_
_entity.id
_entity.type
_entity.pdbx_description
1 polymer ?
#
loop_
_entity_poly.entity_id
_entity_poly.type
_entity_poly.pdbx_seq_one_letter_code
_entity_poly.pdbx_strand_id
1 'polypeptide(L)'
;MARLVRGRSKMLGTAAYVPQNPQILNASLRENVLFGLPLEETRYRQALRACCLEPDLAQLTDGDATEIGEKGITISGGQRARVALARVYYANPDVVVLDDPLSAMDAHVGAEVFRNCILALRDQGKAVLLMTNQLQLCCAADRILVLDLGRVTEQGSFSELSGRQHGHLGGLLANPDTAAGNNNNNKKNSLQHDASGSASEPGKSAPAGPDLEQAPAKTRTAGMTSEAVLQGRVGLREWQRIAKSAHSRVLGAVLLASCLVVPIFMYASPVLLGLWTSAAREGGDPVAAGNALALYVAAGGLVAAGVAARVSTAALYFARVSGQLHRRMLASVLRQPLVWYDTTPLGRVLNRFSQDVALMDLQLPRLFEFTLQHTSVVLVGVIGAGALAWPVLLVMLPVLWPLRHLQMRYGAVALHLQRLMLNATSPVMSKASGFLTALDTIRAFGREDLFAADFRVAMGDFCRAYYWIHATDRLGVSLLTVLCIPSLTLLMGVSVLILARAGLLTPELGGMALALSAGFAQRIPLFLWCSSTLEKFFGGVQRVAEYADLPWEGGLCDHAAWVRSSSADGLEAPSSELAKVSDFPALELIDIHLRYQPNLPPVLKGLSLTVWAGEKLAVCGRTGSGKSTLFLACFRMIEPESGQIFLEGRDALCVPLPQLRSELAIVPQDPLMLGCS
;
A
#
# COMPACT_ATOMS: atom_id res chain seq x y z
N MET A 1 22.37 7.34 14.90
CA MET A 1 22.30 8.48 15.85
C MET A 1 23.69 8.77 16.38
N ALA A 2 24.14 10.02 16.36
CA ALA A 2 25.37 10.42 17.06
C ALA A 2 25.11 10.50 18.58
N ARG A 3 26.11 10.15 19.39
CA ARG A 3 26.13 10.41 20.84
C ARG A 3 27.27 11.37 21.17
N LEU A 4 27.07 12.24 22.15
CA LEU A 4 28.12 13.10 22.70
C LEU A 4 29.18 12.22 23.38
N VAL A 5 30.31 11.97 22.71
CA VAL A 5 31.37 11.07 23.22
C VAL A 5 32.12 11.69 24.41
N ARG A 6 32.35 13.01 24.36
CA ARG A 6 32.92 13.84 25.44
C ARG A 6 32.38 15.25 25.36
N GLY A 7 32.32 15.95 26.49
CA GLY A 7 31.86 17.34 26.59
C GLY A 7 30.73 17.52 27.61
N ARG A 8 30.14 18.72 27.66
CA ARG A 8 28.92 19.03 28.41
C ARG A 8 28.03 19.92 27.55
N SER A 9 26.76 19.55 27.42
CA SER A 9 25.72 20.36 26.77
C SER A 9 24.59 20.61 27.77
N LYS A 10 24.17 21.87 27.92
CA LYS A 10 23.00 22.24 28.73
C LYS A 10 22.12 23.17 27.91
N MET A 11 20.85 22.81 27.78
CA MET A 11 19.79 23.65 27.23
C MET A 11 18.93 24.19 28.38
N LEU A 12 18.27 25.32 28.16
CA LEU A 12 17.31 25.93 29.09
C LEU A 12 16.12 26.42 28.27
N GLY A 13 14.90 26.29 28.81
CA GLY A 13 13.68 26.61 28.10
C GLY A 13 13.25 25.52 27.10
N THR A 14 12.32 25.90 26.23
CA THR A 14 11.74 25.06 25.16
C THR A 14 12.52 25.20 23.86
N ALA A 15 12.46 24.18 23.00
CA ALA A 15 13.13 24.17 21.69
C ALA A 15 12.15 23.98 20.53
N ALA A 16 12.62 24.29 19.31
CA ALA A 16 12.10 23.76 18.07
C ALA A 16 13.22 23.54 17.05
N TYR A 17 12.97 22.65 16.09
CA TYR A 17 13.90 22.30 15.03
C TYR A 17 13.20 22.26 13.66
N VAL A 18 13.80 22.91 12.67
CA VAL A 18 13.44 22.79 11.25
C VAL A 18 14.61 22.11 10.52
N PRO A 19 14.48 20.83 10.11
CA PRO A 19 15.47 20.14 9.30
C PRO A 19 15.49 20.65 7.85
N GLN A 20 16.64 20.50 7.16
CA GLN A 20 16.82 20.87 5.74
C GLN A 20 15.77 20.26 4.79
N ASN A 21 15.22 19.09 5.15
CA ASN A 21 14.05 18.50 4.51
C ASN A 21 12.84 18.59 5.47
N PRO A 22 11.97 19.61 5.35
CA PRO A 22 10.95 19.90 6.34
C PRO A 22 9.92 18.78 6.52
N GLN A 23 9.76 18.30 7.75
CA GLN A 23 8.88 17.18 8.11
C GLN A 23 7.42 17.67 8.24
N ILE A 24 6.56 17.23 7.32
CA ILE A 24 5.14 17.57 7.25
C ILE A 24 4.29 16.35 7.63
N LEU A 25 3.28 16.56 8.49
CA LEU A 25 2.34 15.53 8.93
C LEU A 25 1.22 15.33 7.90
N ASN A 26 0.71 14.11 7.80
CA ASN A 26 -0.51 13.78 7.05
C ASN A 26 -1.75 14.33 7.77
N ALA A 27 -2.03 15.62 7.58
CA ALA A 27 -3.02 16.43 8.32
C ALA A 27 -3.30 17.75 7.55
N SER A 28 -4.27 18.55 7.97
CA SER A 28 -4.49 19.88 7.37
C SER A 28 -3.28 20.81 7.49
N LEU A 29 -3.21 21.84 6.64
CA LEU A 29 -2.19 22.89 6.75
C LEU A 29 -2.27 23.58 8.14
N ARG A 30 -3.49 23.85 8.61
CA ARG A 30 -3.74 24.36 9.97
C ARG A 30 -3.15 23.46 11.05
N GLU A 31 -3.47 22.18 11.08
CA GLU A 31 -2.91 21.23 12.08
C GLU A 31 -1.39 21.10 11.99
N ASN A 32 -0.82 21.21 10.78
CA ASN A 32 0.62 21.20 10.57
C ASN A 32 1.33 22.42 11.19
N VAL A 33 0.68 23.59 11.23
CA VAL A 33 1.21 24.80 11.89
C VAL A 33 0.93 24.80 13.38
N LEU A 34 -0.26 24.36 13.80
CA LEU A 34 -0.65 24.28 15.23
C LEU A 34 0.15 23.21 16.00
N PHE A 35 0.47 22.07 15.36
CA PHE A 35 1.29 20.99 15.90
C PHE A 35 0.91 20.54 17.33
N GLY A 36 -0.41 20.46 17.59
CA GLY A 36 -0.96 20.05 18.89
C GLY A 36 -1.17 21.17 19.92
N LEU A 37 -1.01 22.44 19.52
CA LEU A 37 -1.47 23.60 20.28
C LEU A 37 -2.93 23.96 19.93
N PRO A 38 -3.68 24.60 20.86
CA PRO A 38 -4.99 25.17 20.53
C PRO A 38 -4.85 26.30 19.48
N LEU A 39 -5.93 26.58 18.75
CA LEU A 39 -5.99 27.64 17.74
C LEU A 39 -6.22 29.02 18.39
N GLU A 40 -5.26 29.92 18.21
CA GLU A 40 -5.31 31.33 18.57
C GLU A 40 -5.25 32.16 17.28
N GLU A 41 -6.40 32.68 16.81
CA GLU A 41 -6.51 33.25 15.44
C GLU A 41 -5.53 34.38 15.14
N THR A 42 -5.26 35.25 16.12
CA THR A 42 -4.35 36.40 16.00
C THR A 42 -2.93 35.94 15.71
N ARG A 43 -2.40 35.07 16.57
CA ARG A 43 -1.07 34.44 16.46
C ARG A 43 -0.95 33.55 15.23
N TYR A 44 -2.02 32.85 14.85
CA TYR A 44 -2.09 32.02 13.65
C TYR A 44 -1.98 32.86 12.37
N ARG A 45 -2.78 33.92 12.24
CA ARG A 45 -2.68 34.87 11.11
C ARG A 45 -1.31 35.57 11.07
N GLN A 46 -0.72 35.89 12.22
CA GLN A 46 0.64 36.43 12.30
C GLN A 46 1.69 35.44 11.78
N ALA A 47 1.64 34.16 12.17
CA ALA A 47 2.57 33.13 11.70
C ALA A 47 2.49 32.93 10.17
N LEU A 48 1.27 32.90 9.62
CA LEU A 48 1.02 32.79 8.18
C LEU A 48 1.57 34.00 7.40
N ARG A 49 1.47 35.22 7.96
CA ARG A 49 2.02 36.45 7.38
C ARG A 49 3.54 36.52 7.46
N ALA A 50 4.11 36.22 8.63
CA ALA A 50 5.55 36.19 8.86
C ALA A 50 6.27 35.20 7.91
N CYS A 51 5.58 34.13 7.53
CA CYS A 51 6.07 33.11 6.59
C CYS A 51 5.53 33.26 5.16
N CYS A 52 4.89 34.39 4.82
CA CYS A 52 4.37 34.71 3.49
C CYS A 52 3.50 33.61 2.85
N LEU A 53 2.63 32.96 3.63
CA LEU A 53 1.77 31.84 3.19
C LEU A 53 0.39 32.26 2.65
N GLU A 54 -0.04 33.51 2.87
CA GLU A 54 -1.34 34.02 2.39
C GLU A 54 -1.55 33.83 0.85
N PRO A 55 -0.54 34.04 -0.03
CA PRO A 55 -0.70 33.82 -1.48
C PRO A 55 -0.84 32.35 -1.89
N ASP A 56 -0.29 31.42 -1.10
CA ASP A 56 -0.42 29.97 -1.36
C ASP A 56 -1.78 29.45 -0.89
N LEU A 57 -2.25 29.92 0.27
CA LEU A 57 -3.58 29.62 0.79
C LEU A 57 -4.69 30.03 -0.17
N ALA A 58 -4.51 31.13 -0.92
CA ALA A 58 -5.42 31.57 -1.96
C ALA A 58 -5.43 30.68 -3.23
N GLN A 59 -4.49 29.75 -3.37
CA GLN A 59 -4.40 28.78 -4.48
C GLN A 59 -4.92 27.38 -4.10
N LEU A 60 -5.07 27.09 -2.80
CA LEU A 60 -5.59 25.81 -2.32
C LEU A 60 -7.13 25.82 -2.28
N THR A 61 -7.77 24.74 -2.75
CA THR A 61 -9.25 24.66 -2.89
C THR A 61 -10.00 24.85 -1.58
N ASP A 62 -9.47 24.33 -0.47
CA ASP A 62 -10.08 24.43 0.87
C ASP A 62 -9.27 25.36 1.80
N GLY A 63 -8.44 26.25 1.23
CA GLY A 63 -7.59 27.17 1.98
C GLY A 63 -6.68 26.47 2.99
N ASP A 64 -6.72 26.89 4.26
CA ASP A 64 -5.89 26.32 5.33
C ASP A 64 -6.44 25.02 5.93
N ALA A 65 -7.69 24.66 5.62
CA ALA A 65 -8.29 23.37 5.97
C ALA A 65 -7.88 22.24 5.01
N THR A 66 -7.26 22.57 3.87
CA THR A 66 -6.77 21.59 2.89
C THR A 66 -5.86 20.55 3.54
N GLU A 67 -6.18 19.26 3.35
CA GLU A 67 -5.33 18.15 3.80
C GLU A 67 -4.01 18.14 3.02
N ILE A 68 -2.89 18.26 3.75
CA ILE A 68 -1.57 18.01 3.20
C ILE A 68 -1.31 16.51 3.36
N GLY A 69 -1.43 15.77 2.26
CA GLY A 69 -1.28 14.32 2.23
C GLY A 69 0.12 13.83 2.65
N GLU A 70 0.31 12.50 2.73
CA GLU A 70 1.55 11.88 3.22
C GLU A 70 2.81 12.46 2.53
N LYS A 71 3.81 12.88 3.33
CA LYS A 71 5.04 13.60 2.93
C LYS A 71 4.84 15.00 2.31
N GLY A 72 3.61 15.50 2.21
CA GLY A 72 3.31 16.80 1.62
C GLY A 72 3.62 16.87 0.12
N ILE A 73 3.20 15.85 -0.63
CA ILE A 73 3.30 15.81 -2.10
C ILE A 73 2.51 16.97 -2.76
N THR A 74 1.39 17.38 -2.14
CA THR A 74 0.53 18.47 -2.61
C THR A 74 1.14 19.87 -2.52
N ILE A 75 2.32 20.03 -1.91
CA ILE A 75 2.99 21.33 -1.75
C ILE A 75 4.49 21.27 -2.09
N SER A 76 4.97 22.32 -2.75
CA SER A 76 6.35 22.49 -3.19
C SER A 76 7.35 22.60 -2.01
N GLY A 77 8.64 22.35 -2.26
CA GLY A 77 9.69 22.44 -1.23
C GLY A 77 9.69 23.78 -0.47
N GLY A 78 9.57 24.91 -1.17
CA GLY A 78 9.46 26.24 -0.56
C GLY A 78 8.17 26.49 0.22
N GLN A 79 7.08 25.77 -0.09
CA GLN A 79 5.86 25.77 0.74
C GLN A 79 6.05 24.90 1.99
N ARG A 80 6.65 23.70 1.88
CA ARG A 80 6.99 22.83 3.02
C ARG A 80 7.88 23.55 4.04
N ALA A 81 8.88 24.29 3.56
CA ALA A 81 9.76 25.10 4.40
C ALA A 81 9.01 26.26 5.10
N ARG A 82 8.15 27.00 4.40
CA ARG A 82 7.33 28.07 4.99
C ARG A 82 6.32 27.55 6.02
N VAL A 83 5.71 26.38 5.80
CA VAL A 83 4.83 25.73 6.79
C VAL A 83 5.61 25.30 8.05
N ALA A 84 6.84 24.79 7.91
CA ALA A 84 7.68 24.44 9.05
C ALA A 84 8.19 25.66 9.84
N LEU A 85 8.52 26.77 9.17
CA LEU A 85 8.82 28.04 9.83
C LEU A 85 7.58 28.62 10.54
N ALA A 86 6.40 28.54 9.91
CA ALA A 86 5.14 28.97 10.54
C ALA A 86 4.82 28.15 11.80
N ARG A 87 5.13 26.85 11.80
CA ARG A 87 5.05 25.97 12.99
C ARG A 87 5.97 26.44 14.12
N VAL A 88 7.21 26.85 13.82
CA VAL A 88 8.13 27.43 14.83
C VAL A 88 7.61 28.76 15.36
N TYR A 89 7.24 29.68 14.46
CA TYR A 89 6.72 31.00 14.84
C TYR A 89 5.45 30.87 15.69
N TYR A 90 4.55 29.95 15.33
CA TYR A 90 3.35 29.67 16.11
C TYR A 90 3.68 29.05 17.47
N ALA A 91 4.62 28.10 17.56
CA ALA A 91 5.03 27.52 18.84
C ALA A 91 5.71 28.53 19.78
N ASN A 92 6.48 29.48 19.23
CA ASN A 92 7.27 30.48 19.97
C ASN A 92 8.19 29.89 21.08
N PRO A 93 9.07 28.92 20.72
CA PRO A 93 10.01 28.30 21.66
C PRO A 93 11.12 29.27 22.09
N ASP A 94 11.93 28.89 23.07
CA ASP A 94 13.01 29.74 23.60
C ASP A 94 14.32 29.58 22.81
N VAL A 95 14.54 28.39 22.26
CA VAL A 95 15.64 28.05 21.35
C VAL A 95 15.07 27.59 20.01
N VAL A 96 15.57 28.17 18.92
CA VAL A 96 15.15 27.84 17.54
C VAL A 96 16.36 27.34 16.76
N VAL A 97 16.31 26.12 16.24
CA VAL A 97 17.36 25.56 15.37
C VAL A 97 16.83 25.42 13.94
N LEU A 98 17.50 26.06 12.99
CA LEU A 98 17.11 26.11 11.58
C LEU A 98 18.24 25.58 10.69
N ASP A 99 17.95 24.52 9.93
CA ASP A 99 18.88 23.86 9.02
C ASP A 99 18.56 24.22 7.56
N ASP A 100 19.27 25.23 7.04
CA ASP A 100 19.17 25.85 5.70
C ASP A 100 17.73 26.02 5.12
N PRO A 101 16.75 26.55 5.90
CA PRO A 101 15.33 26.51 5.54
C PRO A 101 14.96 27.40 4.33
N LEU A 102 15.81 28.35 3.95
CA LEU A 102 15.57 29.27 2.83
C LEU A 102 16.11 28.75 1.50
N SER A 103 16.81 27.61 1.49
CA SER A 103 17.39 26.98 0.30
C SER A 103 16.37 26.64 -0.80
N ALA A 104 15.12 26.35 -0.42
CA ALA A 104 14.05 25.96 -1.33
C ALA A 104 13.08 27.12 -1.72
N MET A 105 13.44 28.37 -1.45
CA MET A 105 12.59 29.55 -1.71
C MET A 105 13.17 30.48 -2.78
N ASP A 106 12.31 31.18 -3.53
CA ASP A 106 12.75 32.28 -4.39
C ASP A 106 13.38 33.41 -3.54
N ALA A 107 14.49 34.01 -3.99
CA ALA A 107 15.27 34.97 -3.21
C ALA A 107 14.44 36.14 -2.61
N HIS A 108 13.41 36.62 -3.33
CA HIS A 108 12.50 37.66 -2.82
C HIS A 108 11.66 37.18 -1.62
N VAL A 109 11.09 35.98 -1.71
CA VAL A 109 10.32 35.37 -0.62
C VAL A 109 11.25 34.99 0.54
N GLY A 110 12.42 34.46 0.24
CA GLY A 110 13.45 34.15 1.24
C GLY A 110 13.87 35.38 2.05
N ALA A 111 14.14 36.51 1.39
CA ALA A 111 14.48 37.78 2.04
C ALA A 111 13.33 38.39 2.85
N GLU A 112 12.07 38.14 2.47
CA GLU A 112 10.91 38.55 3.24
C GLU A 112 10.69 37.67 4.48
N VAL A 113 10.73 36.35 4.33
CA VAL A 113 10.60 35.38 5.44
C VAL A 113 11.77 35.49 6.43
N PHE A 114 13.00 35.74 5.95
CA PHE A 114 14.16 35.99 6.80
C PHE A 114 13.92 37.19 7.74
N ARG A 115 13.39 38.29 7.20
CA ARG A 115 13.10 39.52 7.94
C ARG A 115 11.86 39.40 8.84
N ASN A 116 10.75 38.89 8.30
CA ASN A 116 9.46 38.89 8.97
C ASN A 116 9.27 37.70 9.95
N CYS A 117 10.02 36.61 9.79
CA CYS A 117 9.98 35.45 10.69
C CYS A 117 11.30 35.28 11.48
N ILE A 118 12.45 35.17 10.80
CA ILE A 118 13.70 34.73 11.46
C ILE A 118 14.29 35.85 12.34
N LEU A 119 14.45 37.06 11.79
CA LEU A 119 14.89 38.23 12.57
C LEU A 119 13.83 38.62 13.61
N ALA A 120 12.54 38.56 13.27
CA ALA A 120 11.45 38.82 14.22
C ALA A 120 11.47 37.91 15.46
N LEU A 121 11.89 36.64 15.34
CA LEU A 121 12.07 35.73 16.48
C LEU A 121 13.29 36.10 17.34
N ARG A 122 14.40 36.52 16.72
CA ARG A 122 15.55 37.09 17.46
C ARG A 122 15.14 38.36 18.22
N ASP A 123 14.41 39.26 17.57
CA ASP A 123 14.01 40.56 18.12
C ASP A 123 12.97 40.40 19.25
N GLN A 124 12.24 39.28 19.30
CA GLN A 124 11.44 38.82 20.44
C GLN A 124 12.27 38.20 21.59
N GLY A 125 13.60 38.23 21.50
CA GLY A 125 14.53 37.72 22.50
C GLY A 125 14.76 36.20 22.46
N LYS A 126 14.40 35.50 21.38
CA LYS A 126 14.61 34.04 21.28
C LYS A 126 15.98 33.70 20.70
N ALA A 127 16.57 32.60 21.17
CA ALA A 127 17.90 32.16 20.75
C ALA A 127 17.82 31.41 19.41
N VAL A 128 18.09 32.10 18.30
CA VAL A 128 18.03 31.54 16.94
C VAL A 128 19.41 31.07 16.48
N LEU A 129 19.53 29.77 16.19
CA LEU A 129 20.67 29.14 15.53
C LEU A 129 20.30 28.82 14.07
N LEU A 130 20.80 29.61 13.13
CA LEU A 130 20.62 29.40 11.69
C LEU A 130 21.89 28.82 11.07
N MET A 131 21.78 27.60 10.53
CA MET A 131 22.74 27.03 9.59
C MET A 131 22.28 27.40 8.18
N THR A 132 23.16 27.94 7.33
CA THR A 132 22.82 28.22 5.92
C THR A 132 24.05 28.30 5.03
N ASN A 133 23.86 27.98 3.75
CA ASN A 133 24.86 28.17 2.70
C ASN A 133 24.80 29.58 2.08
N GLN A 134 23.76 30.38 2.39
CA GLN A 134 23.54 31.71 1.81
C GLN A 134 24.35 32.78 2.55
N LEU A 135 25.61 32.97 2.17
CA LEU A 135 26.56 33.92 2.80
C LEU A 135 26.02 35.36 2.94
N GLN A 136 25.09 35.77 2.07
CA GLN A 136 24.43 37.08 2.11
C GLN A 136 23.64 37.31 3.41
N LEU A 137 23.15 36.24 4.06
CA LEU A 137 22.37 36.32 5.30
C LEU A 137 23.26 36.56 6.53
N CYS A 138 24.56 36.27 6.44
CA CYS A 138 25.50 36.39 7.54
C CYS A 138 25.72 37.83 8.02
N CYS A 139 25.41 38.84 7.19
CA CYS A 139 25.56 40.25 7.55
C CYS A 139 24.56 40.73 8.64
N ALA A 140 23.46 40.00 8.84
CA ALA A 140 22.43 40.31 9.83
C ALA A 140 22.52 39.43 11.10
N ALA A 141 23.52 38.55 11.20
CA ALA A 141 23.73 37.66 12.34
C ALA A 141 24.66 38.30 13.38
N ASP A 142 24.27 38.23 14.66
CA ASP A 142 25.01 38.86 15.76
C ASP A 142 26.34 38.14 16.05
N ARG A 143 26.43 36.85 15.68
CA ARG A 143 27.65 36.03 15.72
C ARG A 143 27.62 34.96 14.64
N ILE A 144 28.74 34.78 13.96
CA ILE A 144 28.98 33.75 12.95
C ILE A 144 29.90 32.67 13.54
N LEU A 145 29.72 31.42 13.10
CA LEU A 145 30.61 30.29 13.34
C LEU A 145 30.93 29.63 12.00
N VAL A 146 32.20 29.55 11.63
CA VAL A 146 32.66 28.83 10.43
C VAL A 146 33.11 27.43 10.86
N LEU A 147 32.60 26.41 10.18
CA LEU A 147 32.92 25.01 10.41
C LEU A 147 33.68 24.45 9.20
N ASP A 148 34.83 23.81 9.44
CA ASP A 148 35.53 23.00 8.45
C ASP A 148 36.05 21.70 9.08
N LEU A 149 35.99 20.59 8.34
CA LEU A 149 36.36 19.23 8.76
C LEU A 149 35.87 18.85 10.18
N GLY A 150 34.67 19.32 10.57
CA GLY A 150 34.06 19.06 11.88
C GLY A 150 34.63 19.88 13.04
N ARG A 151 35.37 20.96 12.78
CA ARG A 151 35.95 21.89 13.77
C ARG A 151 35.50 23.33 13.48
N VAL A 152 35.33 24.14 14.52
CA VAL A 152 35.14 25.58 14.35
C VAL A 152 36.48 26.20 14.01
N THR A 153 36.61 26.78 12.81
CA THR A 153 37.82 27.48 12.35
C THR A 153 37.77 28.96 12.73
N GLU A 154 36.62 29.60 12.56
CA GLU A 154 36.41 31.02 12.85
C GLU A 154 35.13 31.28 13.64
N GLN A 155 35.17 32.33 14.47
CA GLN A 155 34.03 32.86 15.20
C GLN A 155 34.22 34.36 15.42
N GLY A 156 33.13 35.13 15.36
CA GLY A 156 33.13 36.58 15.52
C GLY A 156 31.86 37.22 14.94
N SER A 157 31.80 38.55 14.91
CA SER A 157 30.80 39.30 14.13
C SER A 157 31.16 39.36 12.64
N PHE A 158 30.20 39.77 11.79
CA PHE A 158 30.44 39.87 10.34
C PHE A 158 31.60 40.82 9.98
N SER A 159 31.73 41.94 10.68
CA SER A 159 32.82 42.92 10.49
C SER A 159 34.18 42.40 10.94
N GLU A 160 34.24 41.62 12.03
CA GLU A 160 35.48 40.99 12.54
C GLU A 160 36.04 39.90 11.61
N LEU A 161 35.17 39.22 10.86
CA LEU A 161 35.54 38.11 10.00
C LEU A 161 35.77 38.53 8.54
N SER A 162 34.94 39.41 8.00
CA SER A 162 35.11 39.93 6.61
C SER A 162 36.41 40.71 6.41
N GLY A 163 36.95 41.36 7.46
CA GLY A 163 38.22 42.08 7.40
C GLY A 163 39.50 41.21 7.40
N ARG A 164 39.39 39.88 7.52
CA ARG A 164 40.57 38.98 7.64
C ARG A 164 41.10 38.54 6.28
N GLN A 165 42.26 39.07 5.88
CA GLN A 165 42.92 38.75 4.61
C GLN A 165 43.21 37.26 4.36
N HIS A 166 43.24 36.43 5.40
CA HIS A 166 43.43 34.97 5.33
C HIS A 166 42.26 34.20 5.97
N GLY A 167 41.08 34.82 6.08
CA GLY A 167 39.91 34.18 6.68
C GLY A 167 39.18 33.24 5.72
N HIS A 168 38.75 32.06 6.20
CA HIS A 168 37.90 31.13 5.45
C HIS A 168 36.59 31.81 5.01
N LEU A 169 35.98 32.66 5.85
CA LEU A 169 34.79 33.40 5.45
C LEU A 169 35.08 34.37 4.29
N GLY A 170 36.24 35.04 4.31
CA GLY A 170 36.70 35.92 3.22
C GLY A 170 36.93 35.17 1.92
N GLY A 171 37.54 33.98 1.97
CA GLY A 171 37.71 33.11 0.80
C GLY A 171 36.38 32.62 0.22
N LEU A 172 35.42 32.24 1.06
CA LEU A 172 34.07 31.85 0.64
C LEU A 172 33.28 33.02 0.02
N LEU A 173 33.43 34.24 0.56
CA LEU A 173 32.83 35.45 0.00
C LEU A 173 33.46 35.87 -1.35
N ALA A 174 34.75 35.57 -1.56
CA ALA A 174 35.45 35.86 -2.81
C ALA A 174 35.14 34.85 -3.93
N ASN A 175 34.96 33.55 -3.60
CA ASN A 175 34.72 32.47 -4.56
C ASN A 175 33.40 31.71 -4.25
N PRO A 176 32.21 32.32 -4.44
CA PRO A 176 30.93 31.71 -4.09
C PRO A 176 30.68 30.35 -4.78
N ASP A 177 31.17 30.16 -6.00
CA ASP A 177 30.98 28.92 -6.77
C ASP A 177 31.60 27.68 -6.10
N THR A 178 32.68 27.86 -5.33
CA THR A 178 33.32 26.75 -4.61
C THR A 178 32.48 26.21 -3.45
N ALA A 179 31.57 27.00 -2.90
CA ALA A 179 30.62 26.53 -1.88
C ALA A 179 29.51 25.66 -2.50
N ALA A 180 29.01 26.03 -3.68
CA ALA A 180 27.92 25.32 -4.35
C ALA A 180 28.29 23.87 -4.72
N GLY A 181 29.53 23.62 -5.18
CA GLY A 181 29.97 22.30 -5.62
C GLY A 181 30.05 21.23 -4.52
N ASN A 182 30.28 21.61 -3.26
CA ASN A 182 30.60 20.63 -2.21
C ASN A 182 29.36 20.05 -1.50
N ASN A 183 28.18 20.63 -1.70
CA ASN A 183 26.92 20.19 -1.10
C ASN A 183 26.51 18.74 -1.47
N ASN A 184 27.07 18.20 -2.56
CA ASN A 184 26.85 16.82 -2.99
C ASN A 184 27.63 15.76 -2.18
N ASN A 185 28.73 16.12 -1.50
CA ASN A 185 29.57 15.12 -0.82
C ASN A 185 29.05 14.73 0.58
N ASN A 186 28.46 15.66 1.34
CA ASN A 186 27.99 15.37 2.71
C ASN A 186 26.80 14.40 2.78
N LYS A 187 26.13 14.11 1.66
CA LYS A 187 25.07 13.07 1.60
C LYS A 187 25.57 11.63 1.78
N LYS A 188 26.89 11.37 1.74
CA LYS A 188 27.45 10.00 1.78
C LYS A 188 27.55 9.36 3.17
N ASN A 189 27.62 10.13 4.26
CA ASN A 189 28.06 9.61 5.57
C ASN A 189 26.95 9.33 6.61
N SER A 190 25.68 9.25 6.21
CA SER A 190 24.54 8.98 7.11
C SER A 190 23.87 7.62 6.90
N LEU A 191 24.29 6.83 5.90
CA LEU A 191 23.59 5.62 5.43
C LEU A 191 24.40 4.33 5.66
N GLN A 192 24.60 3.94 6.92
CA GLN A 192 25.06 2.59 7.29
C GLN A 192 24.46 2.12 8.63
N HIS A 193 23.19 1.73 8.60
CA HIS A 193 22.67 0.50 9.22
C HIS A 193 21.21 0.26 8.81
N ASP A 194 20.98 -0.93 8.25
CA ASP A 194 19.76 -1.74 8.18
C ASP A 194 18.39 -1.02 8.31
N ALA A 195 17.58 -0.85 7.26
CA ALA A 195 17.02 -1.86 6.34
C ALA A 195 16.00 -2.83 7.00
N SER A 196 14.80 -2.33 7.32
CA SER A 196 13.54 -3.09 7.20
C SER A 196 12.28 -2.19 7.31
N GLY A 197 11.19 -2.56 6.62
CA GLY A 197 9.82 -2.22 7.07
C GLY A 197 9.18 -0.88 6.67
N SER A 198 9.23 -0.46 5.40
CA SER A 198 8.24 0.49 4.83
C SER A 198 6.94 -0.25 4.40
N ALA A 199 5.76 0.36 4.29
CA ALA A 199 5.17 1.58 4.86
C ALA A 199 3.62 1.53 4.72
N SER A 200 2.91 2.52 5.31
CA SER A 200 1.49 2.48 5.71
C SER A 200 0.41 2.96 4.72
N GLU A 201 -0.75 2.26 4.69
CA GLU A 201 -2.03 2.63 4.03
C GLU A 201 -2.55 4.07 4.32
N PRO A 202 -3.45 4.67 3.48
CA PRO A 202 -4.84 4.94 3.94
C PRO A 202 -6.02 5.13 2.90
N GLY A 203 -7.27 5.28 3.41
CA GLY A 203 -8.45 6.00 2.81
C GLY A 203 -9.55 5.18 2.07
N LYS A 204 -10.88 5.07 2.38
CA LYS A 204 -11.94 5.74 3.23
C LYS A 204 -12.83 6.82 2.57
N SER A 205 -14.15 7.00 2.82
CA SER A 205 -15.23 6.15 3.44
C SER A 205 -16.70 6.73 3.38
N ALA A 206 -17.72 5.83 3.39
CA ALA A 206 -19.13 5.93 3.89
C ALA A 206 -20.14 6.93 3.23
N PRO A 207 -21.49 6.92 3.51
CA PRO A 207 -22.38 6.06 4.35
C PRO A 207 -23.65 5.52 3.60
N ALA A 208 -24.81 5.23 4.26
CA ALA A 208 -26.05 4.77 3.60
C ALA A 208 -27.41 5.03 4.35
N GLY A 209 -28.41 5.58 3.63
CA GLY A 209 -29.88 5.50 3.84
C GLY A 209 -30.56 6.27 5.01
N PRO A 210 -31.89 6.50 5.00
CA PRO A 210 -32.90 6.34 3.93
C PRO A 210 -33.41 7.71 3.37
N ASP A 211 -34.41 7.70 2.48
CA ASP A 211 -34.86 8.86 1.71
C ASP A 211 -35.60 9.96 2.50
N LEU A 212 -35.06 11.18 2.44
CA LEU A 212 -35.75 12.47 2.63
C LEU A 212 -35.15 13.51 1.65
N GLU A 213 -35.83 14.63 1.43
CA GLU A 213 -35.62 15.51 0.27
C GLU A 213 -34.24 16.18 0.15
N GLN A 214 -33.89 16.53 -1.09
CA GLN A 214 -32.53 16.88 -1.50
C GLN A 214 -32.08 18.27 -1.07
N ALA A 215 -30.90 18.35 -0.45
CA ALA A 215 -30.06 19.54 -0.42
C ALA A 215 -28.60 19.14 -0.76
N PRO A 216 -27.90 19.85 -1.66
CA PRO A 216 -26.60 19.40 -2.17
C PRO A 216 -25.48 19.57 -1.12
N ALA A 217 -24.93 18.44 -0.66
CA ALA A 217 -23.76 18.42 0.21
C ALA A 217 -22.48 18.85 -0.55
N LYS A 218 -21.63 19.65 0.11
CA LYS A 218 -20.42 20.20 -0.51
C LYS A 218 -19.35 19.14 -0.77
N THR A 219 -18.62 19.31 -1.87
CA THR A 219 -17.67 18.34 -2.43
C THR A 219 -16.49 18.07 -1.49
N ARG A 220 -16.09 16.80 -1.35
CA ARG A 220 -14.79 16.40 -0.77
C ARG A 220 -13.66 16.70 -1.76
N THR A 221 -12.49 17.08 -1.26
CA THR A 221 -11.36 17.59 -2.06
C THR A 221 -10.88 16.61 -3.13
N ALA A 222 -10.62 17.11 -4.35
CA ALA A 222 -10.59 16.31 -5.58
C ALA A 222 -9.34 15.45 -5.83
N GLY A 223 -8.38 15.38 -4.90
CA GLY A 223 -7.04 14.84 -5.13
C GLY A 223 -6.91 13.32 -5.07
N MET A 224 -7.12 12.72 -3.89
CA MET A 224 -6.76 11.31 -3.63
C MET A 224 -7.93 10.35 -3.93
N THR A 225 -7.62 9.23 -4.58
CA THR A 225 -8.63 8.17 -4.80
C THR A 225 -8.93 7.46 -3.49
N SER A 226 -10.18 7.53 -3.01
CA SER A 226 -10.63 6.65 -1.91
C SER A 226 -10.81 5.22 -2.43
N GLU A 227 -10.41 4.22 -1.64
CA GLU A 227 -10.49 2.82 -2.09
C GLU A 227 -11.95 2.40 -2.32
N ALA A 228 -12.28 2.03 -3.56
CA ALA A 228 -13.57 1.49 -3.94
C ALA A 228 -13.76 0.10 -3.30
N VAL A 229 -14.29 0.07 -2.09
CA VAL A 229 -14.53 -1.17 -1.32
C VAL A 229 -15.45 -2.07 -2.11
N LEU A 230 -14.90 -3.16 -2.64
CA LEU A 230 -15.60 -4.14 -3.48
C LEU A 230 -16.85 -4.69 -2.76
N GLN A 231 -18.03 -4.33 -3.29
CA GLN A 231 -19.32 -4.69 -2.73
C GLN A 231 -19.86 -5.95 -3.40
N GLY A 232 -19.50 -7.12 -2.89
CA GLY A 232 -20.05 -8.38 -3.39
C GLY A 232 -19.70 -9.60 -2.54
N ARG A 233 -20.40 -10.70 -2.84
CA ARG A 233 -19.88 -12.06 -2.63
C ARG A 233 -18.98 -12.42 -3.81
N VAL A 234 -18.04 -13.34 -3.59
CA VAL A 234 -17.12 -13.79 -4.64
C VAL A 234 -17.88 -14.60 -5.69
N GLY A 235 -17.82 -14.17 -6.96
CA GLY A 235 -18.42 -14.89 -8.07
C GLY A 235 -17.51 -15.97 -8.66
N LEU A 236 -18.11 -16.85 -9.48
CA LEU A 236 -17.38 -17.89 -10.21
C LEU A 236 -16.48 -17.30 -11.32
N ARG A 237 -16.81 -16.10 -11.84
CA ARG A 237 -16.05 -15.43 -12.92
C ARG A 237 -14.69 -14.94 -12.42
N GLU A 238 -14.63 -14.50 -11.17
CA GLU A 238 -13.44 -13.98 -10.49
C GLU A 238 -12.46 -15.13 -10.22
N TRP A 239 -12.96 -16.24 -9.68
CA TRP A 239 -12.22 -17.51 -9.59
C TRP A 239 -11.71 -17.99 -10.95
N GLN A 240 -12.52 -17.91 -12.01
CA GLN A 240 -12.08 -18.26 -13.36
C GLN A 240 -11.01 -17.30 -13.93
N ARG A 241 -11.02 -16.01 -13.57
CA ARG A 241 -9.99 -15.04 -13.97
C ARG A 241 -8.65 -15.40 -13.31
N ILE A 242 -8.64 -15.65 -12.00
CA ILE A 242 -7.46 -16.07 -11.26
C ILE A 242 -6.97 -17.45 -11.69
N ALA A 243 -7.87 -18.42 -11.92
CA ALA A 243 -7.47 -19.76 -12.37
C ALA A 243 -6.80 -19.76 -13.76
N LYS A 244 -7.12 -18.78 -14.62
CA LYS A 244 -6.43 -18.57 -15.91
C LYS A 244 -5.00 -18.03 -15.74
N SER A 245 -4.67 -17.33 -14.66
CA SER A 245 -3.30 -16.80 -14.44
C SER A 245 -2.26 -17.88 -14.19
N ALA A 246 -2.67 -19.07 -13.72
CA ALA A 246 -1.77 -20.18 -13.41
C ALA A 246 -0.99 -20.75 -14.62
N HIS A 247 -1.54 -20.59 -15.83
CA HIS A 247 -1.16 -21.22 -17.11
C HIS A 247 -1.09 -22.77 -17.12
N SER A 248 -0.90 -23.43 -15.99
CA SER A 248 -0.96 -24.89 -15.83
C SER A 248 -2.39 -25.37 -15.56
N ARG A 249 -3.18 -25.53 -16.63
CA ARG A 249 -4.50 -26.18 -16.56
C ARG A 249 -4.43 -27.60 -16.02
N VAL A 250 -3.31 -28.30 -16.26
CA VAL A 250 -3.05 -29.67 -15.78
C VAL A 250 -3.01 -29.73 -14.26
N LEU A 251 -2.27 -28.85 -13.58
CA LEU A 251 -2.23 -28.84 -12.10
C LEU A 251 -3.60 -28.54 -11.49
N GLY A 252 -4.36 -27.60 -12.08
CA GLY A 252 -5.74 -27.33 -11.67
C GLY A 252 -6.67 -28.53 -11.86
N ALA A 253 -6.55 -29.24 -12.99
CA ALA A 253 -7.33 -30.45 -13.27
C ALA A 253 -6.97 -31.62 -12.35
N VAL A 254 -5.68 -31.83 -12.05
CA VAL A 254 -5.22 -32.86 -11.09
C VAL A 254 -5.72 -32.55 -9.68
N LEU A 255 -5.64 -31.29 -9.24
CA LEU A 255 -6.19 -30.84 -7.96
C LEU A 255 -7.70 -31.13 -7.88
N LEU A 256 -8.47 -30.74 -8.91
CA LEU A 256 -9.91 -31.02 -8.98
C LEU A 256 -10.25 -32.52 -9.05
N ALA A 257 -9.46 -33.33 -9.77
CA ALA A 257 -9.65 -34.78 -9.83
C ALA A 257 -9.40 -35.45 -8.47
N SER A 258 -8.36 -35.01 -7.74
CA SER A 258 -8.05 -35.52 -6.39
C SER A 258 -9.20 -35.29 -5.39
N CYS A 259 -10.05 -34.28 -5.64
CA CYS A 259 -11.23 -33.99 -4.83
C CYS A 259 -12.25 -35.12 -4.86
N LEU A 260 -12.40 -35.82 -5.99
CA LEU A 260 -13.33 -36.95 -6.11
C LEU A 260 -12.65 -38.24 -5.66
N VAL A 261 -11.42 -38.49 -6.11
CA VAL A 261 -10.72 -39.76 -5.88
C VAL A 261 -10.40 -39.99 -4.39
N VAL A 262 -9.85 -38.99 -3.68
CA VAL A 262 -9.38 -39.20 -2.30
C VAL A 262 -10.54 -39.49 -1.33
N PRO A 263 -11.66 -38.75 -1.32
CA PRO A 263 -12.79 -39.08 -0.46
C PRO A 263 -13.46 -40.40 -0.79
N ILE A 264 -13.49 -40.85 -2.07
CA ILE A 264 -14.03 -42.18 -2.41
C ILE A 264 -13.26 -43.27 -1.66
N PHE A 265 -11.92 -43.24 -1.65
CA PHE A 265 -11.14 -44.20 -0.87
C PHE A 265 -11.28 -44.02 0.65
N MET A 266 -11.46 -42.78 1.15
CA MET A 266 -11.78 -42.55 2.57
C MET A 266 -13.14 -43.14 2.97
N TYR A 267 -14.16 -43.05 2.11
CA TYR A 267 -15.48 -43.63 2.35
C TYR A 267 -15.53 -45.14 2.11
N ALA A 268 -14.65 -45.68 1.26
CA ALA A 268 -14.48 -47.12 1.08
C ALA A 268 -13.76 -47.79 2.27
N SER A 269 -12.88 -47.07 2.99
CA SER A 269 -12.09 -47.63 4.10
C SER A 269 -12.95 -48.29 5.21
N PRO A 270 -14.05 -47.68 5.71
CA PRO A 270 -15.00 -48.36 6.60
C PRO A 270 -15.67 -49.61 5.99
N VAL A 271 -15.93 -49.63 4.68
CA VAL A 271 -16.54 -50.79 4.00
C VAL A 271 -15.55 -51.95 3.94
N LEU A 272 -14.29 -51.66 3.60
CA LEU A 272 -13.20 -52.64 3.58
C LEU A 272 -12.89 -53.18 4.99
N LEU A 273 -12.96 -52.33 6.02
CA LEU A 273 -12.87 -52.76 7.42
C LEU A 273 -14.04 -53.70 7.78
N GLY A 274 -15.26 -53.38 7.34
CA GLY A 274 -16.43 -54.24 7.48
C GLY A 274 -16.21 -55.62 6.88
N LEU A 275 -15.77 -55.69 5.62
CA LEU A 275 -15.45 -56.93 4.91
C LEU A 275 -14.34 -57.75 5.60
N TRP A 276 -13.33 -57.09 6.16
CA TRP A 276 -12.32 -57.77 6.98
C TRP A 276 -12.92 -58.33 8.28
N THR A 277 -13.70 -57.54 9.02
CA THR A 277 -14.31 -58.01 10.29
C THR A 277 -15.34 -59.13 10.11
N SER A 278 -16.04 -59.21 8.97
CA SER A 278 -16.95 -60.32 8.68
C SER A 278 -16.19 -61.60 8.26
N ALA A 279 -15.12 -61.47 7.45
CA ALA A 279 -14.27 -62.59 7.08
C ALA A 279 -13.43 -63.14 8.26
N ALA A 280 -13.10 -62.30 9.24
CA ALA A 280 -12.31 -62.65 10.43
C ALA A 280 -13.15 -63.15 11.64
N ARG A 281 -14.46 -63.42 11.47
CA ARG A 281 -15.28 -64.08 12.50
C ARG A 281 -14.85 -65.54 12.69
N GLU A 282 -15.17 -66.12 13.85
CA GLU A 282 -14.93 -67.54 14.14
C GLU A 282 -15.61 -68.42 13.07
N GLY A 283 -14.84 -69.34 12.47
CA GLY A 283 -15.28 -70.16 11.33
C GLY A 283 -15.11 -69.54 9.94
N GLY A 284 -14.58 -68.32 9.83
CA GLY A 284 -14.26 -67.68 8.55
C GLY A 284 -12.99 -68.23 7.87
N ASP A 285 -12.87 -68.01 6.56
CA ASP A 285 -11.69 -68.39 5.77
C ASP A 285 -10.50 -67.44 6.05
N PRO A 286 -9.36 -67.95 6.58
CA PRO A 286 -8.18 -67.12 6.87
C PRO A 286 -7.55 -66.51 5.62
N VAL A 287 -7.73 -67.11 4.42
CA VAL A 287 -7.21 -66.55 3.16
C VAL A 287 -8.05 -65.34 2.74
N ALA A 288 -9.38 -65.45 2.80
CA ALA A 288 -10.28 -64.32 2.59
C ALA A 288 -10.02 -63.17 3.60
N ALA A 289 -9.83 -63.49 4.88
CA ALA A 289 -9.50 -62.49 5.90
C ALA A 289 -8.15 -61.80 5.63
N GLY A 290 -7.12 -62.56 5.23
CA GLY A 290 -5.81 -62.00 4.85
C GLY A 290 -5.89 -61.05 3.65
N ASN A 291 -6.63 -61.45 2.61
CA ASN A 291 -6.85 -60.63 1.41
C ASN A 291 -7.63 -59.34 1.72
N ALA A 292 -8.67 -59.42 2.56
CA ALA A 292 -9.44 -58.24 3.00
C ALA A 292 -8.59 -57.26 3.82
N LEU A 293 -7.71 -57.76 4.70
CA LEU A 293 -6.77 -56.94 5.46
C LEU A 293 -5.76 -56.24 4.55
N ALA A 294 -5.18 -56.97 3.59
CA ALA A 294 -4.24 -56.42 2.62
C ALA A 294 -4.88 -55.30 1.78
N LEU A 295 -6.13 -55.48 1.34
CA LEU A 295 -6.90 -54.48 0.60
C LEU A 295 -7.22 -53.23 1.45
N TYR A 296 -7.58 -53.41 2.73
CA TYR A 296 -7.79 -52.31 3.66
C TYR A 296 -6.51 -51.49 3.90
N VAL A 297 -5.38 -52.15 4.13
CA VAL A 297 -4.07 -51.47 4.33
C VAL A 297 -3.62 -50.75 3.05
N ALA A 298 -3.79 -51.38 1.87
CA ALA A 298 -3.48 -50.76 0.59
C ALA A 298 -4.36 -49.51 0.34
N ALA A 299 -5.66 -49.57 0.63
CA ALA A 299 -6.55 -48.41 0.54
C ALA A 299 -6.14 -47.28 1.51
N GLY A 300 -5.73 -47.61 2.73
CA GLY A 300 -5.17 -46.63 3.68
C GLY A 300 -3.91 -45.93 3.16
N GLY A 301 -2.98 -46.71 2.57
CA GLY A 301 -1.78 -46.17 1.91
C GLY A 301 -2.11 -45.25 0.72
N LEU A 302 -3.07 -45.65 -0.12
CA LEU A 302 -3.56 -44.84 -1.25
C LEU A 302 -4.22 -43.53 -0.79
N VAL A 303 -4.99 -43.55 0.30
CA VAL A 303 -5.54 -42.32 0.92
C VAL A 303 -4.41 -41.41 1.39
N ALA A 304 -3.41 -41.93 2.11
CA ALA A 304 -2.30 -41.13 2.62
C ALA A 304 -1.48 -40.49 1.48
N ALA A 305 -1.12 -41.28 0.45
CA ALA A 305 -0.44 -40.80 -0.74
C ALA A 305 -1.27 -39.76 -1.52
N GLY A 306 -2.58 -40.01 -1.68
CA GLY A 306 -3.51 -39.08 -2.34
C GLY A 306 -3.69 -37.76 -1.58
N VAL A 307 -3.73 -37.79 -0.25
CA VAL A 307 -3.72 -36.56 0.59
C VAL A 307 -2.41 -35.79 0.40
N ALA A 308 -1.26 -36.45 0.48
CA ALA A 308 0.04 -35.81 0.29
C ALA A 308 0.19 -35.19 -1.12
N ALA A 309 -0.22 -35.91 -2.17
CA ALA A 309 -0.21 -35.42 -3.54
C ALA A 309 -1.16 -34.21 -3.72
N ARG A 310 -2.35 -34.23 -3.09
CA ARG A 310 -3.32 -33.13 -3.14
C ARG A 310 -2.82 -31.87 -2.45
N VAL A 311 -2.18 -31.98 -1.29
CA VAL A 311 -1.54 -30.84 -0.59
C VAL A 311 -0.38 -30.28 -1.42
N SER A 312 0.51 -31.14 -1.93
CA SER A 312 1.65 -30.72 -2.76
C SER A 312 1.21 -30.06 -4.08
N THR A 313 0.19 -30.60 -4.76
CA THR A 313 -0.34 -29.98 -5.99
C THR A 313 -1.06 -28.67 -5.74
N ALA A 314 -1.79 -28.52 -4.62
CA ALA A 314 -2.35 -27.23 -4.22
C ALA A 314 -1.27 -26.16 -4.00
N ALA A 315 -0.22 -26.47 -3.23
CA ALA A 315 0.90 -25.55 -3.02
C ALA A 315 1.61 -25.19 -4.34
N LEU A 316 1.92 -26.18 -5.18
CA LEU A 316 2.56 -25.98 -6.49
C LEU A 316 1.67 -25.23 -7.50
N TYR A 317 0.35 -25.30 -7.37
CA TYR A 317 -0.60 -24.54 -8.18
C TYR A 317 -0.66 -23.07 -7.73
N PHE A 318 -0.87 -22.82 -6.44
CA PHE A 318 -0.99 -21.45 -5.93
C PHE A 318 0.34 -20.67 -5.98
N ALA A 319 1.49 -21.32 -5.79
CA ALA A 319 2.79 -20.67 -6.01
C ALA A 319 2.98 -20.17 -7.46
N ARG A 320 2.40 -20.86 -8.45
CA ARG A 320 2.40 -20.40 -9.86
C ARG A 320 1.41 -19.25 -10.08
N VAL A 321 0.19 -19.36 -9.54
CA VAL A 321 -0.83 -18.29 -9.57
C VAL A 321 -0.27 -17.00 -8.97
N SER A 322 0.30 -17.08 -7.77
CA SER A 322 0.88 -15.96 -7.04
C SER A 322 2.08 -15.38 -7.78
N GLY A 323 3.10 -16.17 -8.11
CA GLY A 323 4.30 -15.69 -8.81
C GLY A 323 4.01 -15.05 -10.17
N GLN A 324 2.95 -15.49 -10.88
CA GLN A 324 2.55 -14.87 -12.13
C GLN A 324 1.68 -13.61 -11.96
N LEU A 325 0.78 -13.57 -10.96
CA LEU A 325 0.05 -12.36 -10.61
C LEU A 325 0.98 -11.27 -10.06
N HIS A 326 1.94 -11.63 -9.19
CA HIS A 326 2.95 -10.71 -8.67
C HIS A 326 3.80 -10.09 -9.79
N ARG A 327 4.27 -10.89 -10.76
CA ARG A 327 5.02 -10.38 -11.93
C ARG A 327 4.19 -9.42 -12.79
N ARG A 328 2.91 -9.73 -13.01
CA ARG A 328 1.99 -8.83 -13.75
C ARG A 328 1.71 -7.56 -12.96
N MET A 329 1.43 -7.66 -11.66
CA MET A 329 1.25 -6.52 -10.76
C MET A 329 2.48 -5.61 -10.74
N LEU A 330 3.69 -6.16 -10.65
CA LEU A 330 4.93 -5.38 -10.74
C LEU A 330 5.06 -4.67 -12.10
N ALA A 331 4.88 -5.41 -13.21
CA ALA A 331 4.96 -4.85 -14.55
C ALA A 331 3.84 -3.83 -14.86
N SER A 332 2.69 -3.93 -14.20
CA SER A 332 1.53 -3.05 -14.33
C SER A 332 1.71 -1.76 -13.52
N VAL A 333 2.09 -1.90 -12.24
CA VAL A 333 2.32 -0.79 -11.30
C VAL A 333 3.50 0.07 -11.73
N LEU A 334 4.55 -0.49 -12.34
CA LEU A 334 5.71 0.27 -12.84
C LEU A 334 5.45 1.09 -14.12
N ARG A 335 4.21 1.13 -14.63
CA ARG A 335 3.79 1.87 -15.84
C ARG A 335 2.54 2.68 -15.62
N GLN A 336 2.18 2.94 -14.37
CA GLN A 336 1.06 3.83 -14.12
C GLN A 336 1.52 5.26 -14.44
N PRO A 337 0.70 6.10 -15.10
CA PRO A 337 1.07 7.48 -15.38
C PRO A 337 1.33 8.22 -14.08
N LEU A 338 2.13 9.29 -14.11
CA LEU A 338 2.59 10.01 -12.90
C LEU A 338 1.44 10.35 -11.93
N VAL A 339 0.32 10.81 -12.48
CA VAL A 339 -0.93 11.15 -11.76
C VAL A 339 -1.48 9.98 -10.93
N TRP A 340 -1.26 8.72 -11.32
CA TRP A 340 -1.68 7.56 -10.52
C TRP A 340 -0.87 7.44 -9.23
N TYR A 341 0.43 7.72 -9.26
CA TYR A 341 1.27 7.70 -8.04
C TYR A 341 0.94 8.87 -7.11
N ASP A 342 0.63 10.05 -7.66
CA ASP A 342 0.20 11.21 -6.87
C ASP A 342 -1.18 10.99 -6.20
N THR A 343 -2.06 10.22 -6.83
CA THR A 343 -3.44 9.98 -6.38
C THR A 343 -3.66 8.64 -5.67
N THR A 344 -2.66 7.75 -5.69
CA THR A 344 -2.67 6.44 -5.03
C THR A 344 -1.64 6.40 -3.90
N PRO A 345 -2.04 6.29 -2.63
CA PRO A 345 -1.11 6.28 -1.51
C PRO A 345 -0.07 5.16 -1.64
N LEU A 346 1.22 5.49 -1.48
CA LEU A 346 2.33 4.53 -1.55
C LEU A 346 2.09 3.29 -0.68
N GLY A 347 1.54 3.47 0.51
CA GLY A 347 1.20 2.35 1.39
C GLY A 347 0.10 1.43 0.89
N ARG A 348 -0.85 1.92 0.06
CA ARG A 348 -1.84 1.05 -0.59
C ARG A 348 -1.14 0.08 -1.54
N VAL A 349 -0.16 0.59 -2.31
CA VAL A 349 0.68 -0.22 -3.21
C VAL A 349 1.53 -1.21 -2.41
N LEU A 350 2.26 -0.74 -1.40
CA LEU A 350 3.08 -1.60 -0.53
C LEU A 350 2.25 -2.67 0.20
N ASN A 351 1.01 -2.38 0.60
CA ASN A 351 0.13 -3.37 1.23
C ASN A 351 -0.32 -4.48 0.24
N ARG A 352 -0.39 -4.20 -1.07
CA ARG A 352 -0.59 -5.26 -2.09
C ARG A 352 0.62 -6.16 -2.22
N PHE A 353 1.82 -5.58 -2.38
CA PHE A 353 3.07 -6.34 -2.53
C PHE A 353 3.49 -7.11 -1.28
N SER A 354 3.08 -6.66 -0.09
CA SER A 354 3.37 -7.34 1.18
C SER A 354 2.22 -8.23 1.66
N GLN A 355 1.15 -7.67 2.24
CA GLN A 355 0.12 -8.45 2.92
C GLN A 355 -0.76 -9.24 1.95
N ASP A 356 -1.31 -8.62 0.89
CA ASP A 356 -2.25 -9.35 0.01
C ASP A 356 -1.53 -10.48 -0.78
N VAL A 357 -0.27 -10.29 -1.17
CA VAL A 357 0.57 -11.37 -1.73
C VAL A 357 0.91 -12.43 -0.67
N ALA A 358 1.34 -12.07 0.54
CA ALA A 358 1.63 -13.05 1.59
C ALA A 358 0.38 -13.86 2.02
N LEU A 359 -0.81 -13.27 1.97
CA LEU A 359 -2.08 -13.99 2.14
C LEU A 359 -2.33 -14.99 1.01
N MET A 360 -2.03 -14.62 -0.24
CA MET A 360 -2.13 -15.50 -1.41
C MET A 360 -1.09 -16.63 -1.42
N ASP A 361 0.12 -16.40 -0.89
CA ASP A 361 1.18 -17.41 -0.79
C ASP A 361 1.01 -18.37 0.40
N LEU A 362 0.61 -17.85 1.57
CA LEU A 362 0.66 -18.62 2.83
C LEU A 362 -0.70 -19.10 3.32
N GLN A 363 -1.76 -18.29 3.16
CA GLN A 363 -3.08 -18.60 3.71
C GLN A 363 -4.00 -19.21 2.66
N LEU A 364 -4.06 -18.65 1.45
CA LEU A 364 -4.94 -19.09 0.38
C LEU A 364 -4.75 -20.57 0.00
N PRO A 365 -3.52 -21.13 -0.16
CA PRO A 365 -3.37 -22.52 -0.58
C PRO A 365 -3.94 -23.48 0.47
N ARG A 366 -3.67 -23.17 1.76
CA ARG A 366 -4.14 -23.93 2.92
C ARG A 366 -5.65 -23.82 3.10
N LEU A 367 -6.21 -22.62 3.04
CA LEU A 367 -7.65 -22.40 3.16
C LEU A 367 -8.42 -23.00 1.99
N PHE A 368 -7.89 -22.92 0.77
CA PHE A 368 -8.51 -23.53 -0.40
C PHE A 368 -8.45 -25.06 -0.30
N GLU A 369 -7.28 -25.66 -0.06
CA GLU A 369 -7.10 -27.12 0.11
C GLU A 369 -8.03 -27.68 1.20
N PHE A 370 -8.12 -26.99 2.34
CA PHE A 370 -8.94 -27.42 3.48
C PHE A 370 -10.45 -27.25 3.21
N THR A 371 -10.86 -26.12 2.59
CA THR A 371 -12.24 -25.93 2.12
C THR A 371 -12.63 -27.00 1.11
N LEU A 372 -11.73 -27.30 0.16
CA LEU A 372 -11.92 -28.26 -0.92
C LEU A 372 -12.05 -29.68 -0.37
N GLN A 373 -11.20 -30.08 0.58
CA GLN A 373 -11.31 -31.36 1.31
C GLN A 373 -12.66 -31.50 2.02
N HIS A 374 -13.09 -30.47 2.76
CA HIS A 374 -14.34 -30.51 3.49
C HIS A 374 -15.56 -30.52 2.56
N THR A 375 -15.52 -29.76 1.46
CA THR A 375 -16.56 -29.74 0.43
C THR A 375 -16.67 -31.10 -0.25
N SER A 376 -15.55 -31.73 -0.62
CA SER A 376 -15.58 -32.97 -1.40
C SER A 376 -15.91 -34.20 -0.56
N VAL A 377 -15.51 -34.24 0.72
CA VAL A 377 -16.01 -35.23 1.69
C VAL A 377 -17.52 -35.12 1.86
N VAL A 378 -18.06 -33.90 2.03
CA VAL A 378 -19.51 -33.68 2.08
C VAL A 378 -20.22 -34.10 0.78
N LEU A 379 -19.64 -33.83 -0.39
CA LEU A 379 -20.23 -34.20 -1.68
C LEU A 379 -20.25 -35.72 -1.90
N VAL A 380 -19.09 -36.38 -1.83
CA VAL A 380 -18.97 -37.83 -2.05
C VAL A 380 -19.76 -38.60 -1.00
N GLY A 381 -19.78 -38.12 0.24
CA GLY A 381 -20.56 -38.71 1.32
C GLY A 381 -22.08 -38.65 1.08
N VAL A 382 -22.62 -37.57 0.51
CA VAL A 382 -24.07 -37.47 0.20
C VAL A 382 -24.43 -38.43 -0.93
N ILE A 383 -23.56 -38.55 -1.93
CA ILE A 383 -23.72 -39.51 -3.03
C ILE A 383 -23.70 -40.95 -2.50
N GLY A 384 -22.73 -41.29 -1.64
CA GLY A 384 -22.63 -42.62 -1.02
C GLY A 384 -23.81 -42.95 -0.10
N ALA A 385 -24.23 -42.01 0.75
CA ALA A 385 -25.42 -42.15 1.59
C ALA A 385 -26.71 -42.26 0.76
N GLY A 386 -26.78 -41.59 -0.40
CA GLY A 386 -27.87 -41.74 -1.36
C GLY A 386 -27.91 -43.14 -2.00
N ALA A 387 -26.77 -43.68 -2.40
CA ALA A 387 -26.68 -45.03 -2.97
C ALA A 387 -27.03 -46.14 -1.97
N LEU A 388 -26.68 -45.95 -0.68
CA LEU A 388 -26.80 -46.99 0.36
C LEU A 388 -28.06 -46.87 1.23
N ALA A 389 -28.58 -45.65 1.44
CA ALA A 389 -29.62 -45.36 2.43
C ALA A 389 -30.46 -44.12 2.08
N TRP A 390 -30.90 -43.99 0.82
CA TRP A 390 -31.61 -42.81 0.30
C TRP A 390 -32.74 -42.23 1.18
N PRO A 391 -33.60 -43.00 1.91
CA PRO A 391 -34.69 -42.41 2.70
C PRO A 391 -34.16 -41.54 3.83
N VAL A 392 -32.95 -41.83 4.33
CA VAL A 392 -32.30 -41.12 5.43
C VAL A 392 -31.91 -39.69 5.03
N LEU A 393 -31.58 -39.46 3.75
CA LEU A 393 -31.28 -38.11 3.24
C LEU A 393 -32.49 -37.19 3.29
N LEU A 394 -33.71 -37.70 3.07
CA LEU A 394 -34.94 -36.90 3.17
C LEU A 394 -35.14 -36.35 4.58
N VAL A 395 -34.83 -37.16 5.60
CA VAL A 395 -34.94 -36.76 7.01
C VAL A 395 -33.98 -35.61 7.35
N MET A 396 -32.85 -35.48 6.65
CA MET A 396 -31.86 -34.42 6.89
C MET A 396 -32.25 -33.04 6.32
N LEU A 397 -33.13 -32.99 5.31
CA LEU A 397 -33.48 -31.74 4.62
C LEU A 397 -33.98 -30.61 5.56
N PRO A 398 -34.86 -30.86 6.56
CA PRO A 398 -35.33 -29.82 7.47
C PRO A 398 -34.23 -29.18 8.33
N VAL A 399 -33.13 -29.90 8.59
CA VAL A 399 -32.00 -29.39 9.39
C VAL A 399 -31.09 -28.49 8.54
N LEU A 400 -31.01 -28.70 7.22
CA LEU A 400 -30.17 -27.86 6.35
C LEU A 400 -30.67 -26.41 6.23
N TRP A 401 -31.99 -26.18 6.32
CA TRP A 401 -32.60 -24.84 6.23
C TRP A 401 -32.17 -23.87 7.34
N PRO A 402 -32.33 -24.16 8.65
CA PRO A 402 -31.90 -23.26 9.72
C PRO A 402 -30.38 -23.09 9.75
N LEU A 403 -29.61 -24.14 9.43
CA LEU A 403 -28.15 -24.06 9.33
C LEU A 403 -27.70 -23.12 8.22
N ARG A 404 -28.38 -23.15 7.06
CA ARG A 404 -28.10 -22.21 5.96
C ARG A 404 -28.41 -20.77 6.35
N HIS A 405 -29.51 -20.51 7.07
CA HIS A 405 -29.81 -19.17 7.59
C HIS A 405 -28.78 -18.68 8.61
N LEU A 406 -28.36 -19.54 9.54
CA LEU A 406 -27.31 -19.23 10.51
C LEU A 406 -25.99 -18.90 9.81
N GLN A 407 -25.56 -19.72 8.83
CA GLN A 407 -24.37 -19.46 8.04
C GLN A 407 -24.45 -18.13 7.27
N MET A 408 -25.58 -17.84 6.62
CA MET A 408 -25.74 -16.59 5.85
C MET A 408 -25.67 -15.34 6.73
N ARG A 409 -26.25 -15.39 7.94
CA ARG A 409 -26.15 -14.30 8.92
C ARG A 409 -24.73 -14.14 9.47
N TYR A 410 -24.09 -15.25 9.89
CA TYR A 410 -22.70 -15.24 10.36
C TYR A 410 -21.74 -14.68 9.30
N GLY A 411 -21.82 -15.16 8.05
CA GLY A 411 -20.93 -14.70 6.98
C GLY A 411 -21.08 -13.21 6.67
N ALA A 412 -22.31 -12.68 6.70
CA ALA A 412 -22.54 -11.24 6.51
C ALA A 412 -21.91 -10.40 7.65
N VAL A 413 -22.09 -10.81 8.91
CA VAL A 413 -21.50 -10.10 10.07
C VAL A 413 -19.97 -10.22 10.07
N ALA A 414 -19.42 -11.41 9.81
CA ALA A 414 -17.98 -11.63 9.77
C ALA A 414 -17.28 -10.81 8.67
N LEU A 415 -17.91 -10.70 7.49
CA LEU A 415 -17.42 -9.84 6.39
C LEU A 415 -17.46 -8.35 6.77
N HIS A 416 -18.50 -7.90 7.50
CA HIS A 416 -18.61 -6.53 7.97
C HIS A 416 -17.58 -6.21 9.07
N LEU A 417 -17.33 -7.13 10.00
CA LEU A 417 -16.27 -7.00 11.01
C LEU A 417 -14.87 -6.98 10.38
N GLN A 418 -14.62 -7.78 9.34
CA GLN A 418 -13.36 -7.74 8.60
C GLN A 418 -13.15 -6.38 7.90
N ARG A 419 -14.19 -5.83 7.26
CA ARG A 419 -14.15 -4.47 6.68
C ARG A 419 -13.86 -3.41 7.75
N LEU A 420 -14.47 -3.52 8.93
CA LEU A 420 -14.20 -2.62 10.06
C LEU A 420 -12.75 -2.72 10.54
N MET A 421 -12.21 -3.94 10.69
CA MET A 421 -10.83 -4.18 11.10
C MET A 421 -9.83 -3.58 10.10
N LEU A 422 -9.99 -3.83 8.79
CA LEU A 422 -9.15 -3.24 7.75
C LEU A 422 -9.21 -1.70 7.77
N ASN A 423 -10.41 -1.12 7.91
CA ASN A 423 -10.58 0.32 8.05
C ASN A 423 -9.93 0.89 9.34
N ALA A 424 -9.70 0.08 10.37
CA ALA A 424 -9.03 0.47 11.62
C ALA A 424 -7.50 0.28 11.57
N THR A 425 -6.98 -0.59 10.71
CA THR A 425 -5.53 -0.73 10.46
C THR A 425 -4.92 0.56 9.92
N SER A 426 -5.58 1.19 8.94
CA SER A 426 -5.05 2.35 8.21
C SER A 426 -4.64 3.53 9.12
N PRO A 427 -5.44 4.00 10.09
CA PRO A 427 -5.04 5.06 11.03
C PRO A 427 -3.83 4.69 11.89
N VAL A 428 -3.74 3.44 12.36
CA VAL A 428 -2.59 2.96 13.15
C VAL A 428 -1.32 3.03 12.32
N MET A 429 -1.37 2.50 11.09
CA MET A 429 -0.23 2.47 10.20
C MET A 429 0.20 3.89 9.79
N SER A 430 -0.74 4.75 9.37
CA SER A 430 -0.44 6.12 8.92
C SER A 430 0.14 6.99 10.04
N LYS A 431 -0.39 6.89 11.29
CA LYS A 431 0.22 7.57 12.45
C LYS A 431 1.63 7.04 12.73
N ALA A 432 1.89 5.74 12.64
CA ALA A 432 3.22 5.17 12.83
C ALA A 432 4.25 5.66 11.78
N SER A 433 3.88 5.68 10.49
CA SER A 433 4.71 6.27 9.40
C SER A 433 5.00 7.75 9.65
N GLY A 434 3.97 8.50 10.06
CA GLY A 434 4.10 9.90 10.44
C GLY A 434 5.11 10.11 11.57
N PHE A 435 5.08 9.28 12.62
CA PHE A 435 6.03 9.40 13.74
C PHE A 435 7.46 9.05 13.35
N LEU A 436 7.66 7.99 12.55
CA LEU A 436 8.99 7.61 12.06
C LEU A 436 9.58 8.68 11.15
N THR A 437 8.74 9.34 10.33
CA THR A 437 9.14 10.41 9.42
C THR A 437 9.37 11.74 10.14
N ALA A 438 8.63 12.04 11.22
CA ALA A 438 8.67 13.31 11.95
C ALA A 438 9.37 13.25 13.32
N LEU A 439 10.09 12.16 13.62
CA LEU A 439 10.55 11.83 14.98
C LEU A 439 11.40 12.92 15.63
N ASP A 440 12.31 13.51 14.86
CA ASP A 440 13.23 14.54 15.36
C ASP A 440 12.51 15.86 15.61
N THR A 441 11.55 16.24 14.76
CA THR A 441 10.68 17.39 15.02
C THR A 441 9.77 17.15 16.24
N ILE A 442 9.14 15.98 16.37
CA ILE A 442 8.26 15.67 17.52
C ILE A 442 9.00 15.80 18.86
N ARG A 443 10.24 15.29 18.91
CA ARG A 443 11.13 15.40 20.09
C ARG A 443 11.63 16.82 20.33
N ALA A 444 12.03 17.54 19.29
CA ALA A 444 12.52 18.90 19.43
C ALA A 444 11.45 19.85 20.01
N PHE A 445 10.18 19.66 19.65
CA PHE A 445 9.03 20.42 20.15
C PHE A 445 8.47 19.86 21.49
N GLY A 446 8.98 18.74 22.01
CA GLY A 446 8.52 18.11 23.25
C GLY A 446 7.05 17.66 23.23
N ARG A 447 6.63 16.93 22.19
CA ARG A 447 5.22 16.55 21.96
C ARG A 447 4.95 15.04 21.96
N GLU A 448 5.90 14.24 22.42
CA GLU A 448 5.83 12.76 22.42
C GLU A 448 4.54 12.22 23.05
N ASP A 449 4.13 12.73 24.22
CA ASP A 449 2.95 12.22 24.94
C ASP A 449 1.63 12.46 24.21
N LEU A 450 1.51 13.57 23.48
CA LEU A 450 0.32 13.90 22.69
C LEU A 450 0.18 12.90 21.53
N PHE A 451 1.24 12.76 20.72
CA PHE A 451 1.25 11.81 19.60
C PHE A 451 1.11 10.36 20.08
N ALA A 452 1.68 10.01 21.23
CA ALA A 452 1.49 8.70 21.85
C ALA A 452 0.04 8.46 22.31
N ALA A 453 -0.64 9.47 22.87
CA ALA A 453 -2.06 9.36 23.24
C ALA A 453 -2.95 9.15 22.00
N ASP A 454 -2.73 9.95 20.95
CA ASP A 454 -3.37 9.85 19.64
C ASP A 454 -3.25 8.44 19.02
N PHE A 455 -2.07 7.83 19.18
CA PHE A 455 -1.81 6.47 18.70
C PHE A 455 -2.50 5.40 19.54
N ARG A 456 -2.56 5.56 20.87
CA ARG A 456 -3.31 4.66 21.76
C ARG A 456 -4.80 4.62 21.40
N VAL A 457 -5.39 5.74 20.98
CA VAL A 457 -6.80 5.79 20.50
C VAL A 457 -6.96 4.97 19.23
N ALA A 458 -6.16 5.22 18.19
CA ALA A 458 -6.22 4.48 16.93
C ALA A 458 -5.98 2.96 17.13
N MET A 459 -5.01 2.61 17.97
CA MET A 459 -4.73 1.22 18.33
C MET A 459 -5.88 0.58 19.12
N GLY A 460 -6.55 1.34 20.00
CA GLY A 460 -7.72 0.89 20.74
C GLY A 460 -8.88 0.47 19.83
N ASP A 461 -9.16 1.26 18.78
CA ASP A 461 -10.21 0.94 17.81
C ASP A 461 -9.85 -0.24 16.90
N PHE A 462 -8.58 -0.36 16.49
CA PHE A 462 -8.08 -1.57 15.83
C PHE A 462 -8.26 -2.81 16.73
N CYS A 463 -7.82 -2.76 17.98
CA CYS A 463 -7.94 -3.87 18.94
C CYS A 463 -9.40 -4.25 19.22
N ARG A 464 -10.32 -3.28 19.27
CA ARG A 464 -11.77 -3.55 19.37
C ARG A 464 -12.28 -4.33 18.16
N ALA A 465 -11.97 -3.91 16.94
CA ALA A 465 -12.40 -4.60 15.72
C ALA A 465 -11.78 -6.00 15.61
N TYR A 466 -10.48 -6.13 15.91
CA TYR A 466 -9.73 -7.39 15.94
C TYR A 466 -10.28 -8.38 16.97
N TYR A 467 -10.64 -7.91 18.17
CA TYR A 467 -11.30 -8.74 19.18
C TYR A 467 -12.65 -9.28 18.67
N TRP A 468 -13.50 -8.41 18.12
CA TRP A 468 -14.84 -8.80 17.72
C TRP A 468 -14.86 -9.78 16.54
N ILE A 469 -14.00 -9.64 15.52
CA ILE A 469 -13.93 -10.64 14.43
C ILE A 469 -13.56 -12.03 14.96
N HIS A 470 -12.59 -12.13 15.88
CA HIS A 470 -12.20 -13.42 16.46
C HIS A 470 -13.23 -13.98 17.46
N ALA A 471 -13.93 -13.12 18.20
CA ALA A 471 -15.04 -13.52 19.06
C ALA A 471 -16.22 -14.06 18.23
N THR A 472 -16.61 -13.37 17.15
CA THR A 472 -17.67 -13.81 16.23
C THR A 472 -17.30 -15.08 15.47
N ASP A 473 -16.04 -15.25 15.03
CA ASP A 473 -15.58 -16.51 14.42
C ASP A 473 -15.69 -17.68 15.41
N ARG A 474 -15.22 -17.52 16.67
CA ARG A 474 -15.34 -18.55 17.70
C ARG A 474 -16.80 -18.88 18.04
N LEU A 475 -17.65 -17.87 18.19
CA LEU A 475 -19.07 -18.03 18.50
C LEU A 475 -19.84 -18.69 17.33
N GLY A 476 -19.53 -18.30 16.10
CA GLY A 476 -20.12 -18.90 14.90
C GLY A 476 -19.78 -20.38 14.78
N VAL A 477 -18.50 -20.74 14.97
CA VAL A 477 -18.06 -22.14 14.96
C VAL A 477 -18.67 -22.93 16.12
N SER A 478 -18.70 -22.39 17.34
CA SER A 478 -19.22 -23.12 18.51
C SER A 478 -20.73 -23.36 18.41
N LEU A 479 -21.54 -22.34 18.08
CA LEU A 479 -22.98 -22.48 17.85
C LEU A 479 -23.27 -23.50 16.75
N LEU A 480 -22.55 -23.41 15.63
CA LEU A 480 -22.74 -24.32 14.50
C LEU A 480 -22.35 -25.76 14.85
N THR A 481 -21.28 -25.96 15.62
CA THR A 481 -20.82 -27.29 16.06
C THR A 481 -21.79 -27.90 17.06
N VAL A 482 -22.21 -27.14 18.08
CA VAL A 482 -23.13 -27.58 19.14
C VAL A 482 -24.55 -27.80 18.61
N LEU A 483 -24.99 -27.08 17.57
CA LEU A 483 -26.28 -27.33 16.93
C LEU A 483 -26.23 -28.48 15.92
N CYS A 484 -25.25 -28.51 15.02
CA CYS A 484 -25.15 -29.55 13.98
C CYS A 484 -24.90 -30.94 14.55
N ILE A 485 -23.89 -31.10 15.42
CA ILE A 485 -23.43 -32.45 15.78
C ILE A 485 -24.55 -33.27 16.46
N PRO A 486 -25.20 -32.79 17.53
CA PRO A 486 -26.24 -33.57 18.22
C PRO A 486 -27.51 -33.73 17.38
N SER A 487 -27.91 -32.71 16.61
CA SER A 487 -29.14 -32.81 15.80
C SER A 487 -28.98 -33.83 14.67
N LEU A 488 -27.86 -33.80 13.94
CA LEU A 488 -27.60 -34.72 12.83
C LEU A 488 -27.37 -36.15 13.33
N THR A 489 -26.68 -36.37 14.47
CA THR A 489 -26.49 -37.72 15.02
C THR A 489 -27.78 -38.31 15.61
N LEU A 490 -28.59 -37.52 16.32
CA LEU A 490 -29.89 -37.96 16.83
C LEU A 490 -30.83 -38.33 15.68
N LEU A 491 -30.94 -37.46 14.68
CA LEU A 491 -31.83 -37.65 13.54
C LEU A 491 -31.43 -38.85 12.68
N MET A 492 -30.13 -39.08 12.52
CA MET A 492 -29.58 -40.31 11.93
C MET A 492 -29.92 -41.55 12.75
N GLY A 493 -29.67 -41.51 14.07
CA GLY A 493 -29.93 -42.65 14.97
C GLY A 493 -31.39 -43.08 14.94
N VAL A 494 -32.31 -42.12 14.98
CA VAL A 494 -33.75 -42.35 14.81
C VAL A 494 -34.08 -42.90 13.42
N SER A 495 -33.48 -42.36 12.35
CA SER A 495 -33.69 -42.86 10.98
C SER A 495 -33.26 -44.32 10.81
N VAL A 496 -32.06 -44.67 11.27
CA VAL A 496 -31.54 -46.06 11.21
C VAL A 496 -32.41 -47.00 12.05
N LEU A 497 -32.87 -46.58 13.24
CA LEU A 497 -33.77 -47.37 14.08
C LEU A 497 -35.13 -47.62 13.41
N ILE A 498 -35.70 -46.62 12.73
CA ILE A 498 -36.96 -46.75 11.99
C ILE A 498 -36.79 -47.70 10.80
N LEU A 499 -35.76 -47.51 9.97
CA LEU A 499 -35.52 -48.36 8.79
C LEU A 499 -35.17 -49.81 9.18
N ALA A 500 -34.43 -50.02 10.26
CA ALA A 500 -34.15 -51.36 10.80
C ALA A 500 -35.45 -52.05 11.29
N ARG A 501 -36.32 -51.33 12.01
CA ARG A 501 -37.65 -51.85 12.41
C ARG A 501 -38.58 -52.12 11.24
N ALA A 502 -38.43 -51.41 10.13
CA ALA A 502 -39.15 -51.66 8.88
C ALA A 502 -38.57 -52.82 8.05
N GLY A 503 -37.49 -53.48 8.51
CA GLY A 503 -36.81 -54.55 7.76
C GLY A 503 -36.00 -54.07 6.55
N LEU A 504 -35.82 -52.75 6.39
CA LEU A 504 -35.17 -52.12 5.23
C LEU A 504 -33.64 -51.97 5.37
N LEU A 505 -33.08 -52.28 6.54
CA LEU A 505 -31.63 -52.26 6.80
C LEU A 505 -31.19 -53.52 7.53
N THR A 506 -30.11 -54.14 7.05
CA THR A 506 -29.38 -55.14 7.83
C THR A 506 -28.59 -54.47 8.97
N PRO A 507 -28.29 -55.18 10.08
CA PRO A 507 -27.52 -54.59 11.19
C PRO A 507 -26.16 -54.02 10.77
N GLU A 508 -25.51 -54.67 9.81
CA GLU A 508 -24.18 -54.27 9.31
C GLU A 508 -24.25 -52.98 8.48
N LEU A 509 -25.25 -52.84 7.59
CA LEU A 509 -25.52 -51.58 6.89
C LEU A 509 -25.98 -50.46 7.84
N GLY A 510 -26.77 -50.79 8.87
CA GLY A 510 -27.19 -49.83 9.90
C GLY A 510 -26.02 -49.29 10.71
N GLY A 511 -25.11 -50.15 11.16
CA GLY A 511 -23.88 -49.74 11.85
C GLY A 511 -22.97 -48.88 10.96
N MET A 512 -22.83 -49.24 9.69
CA MET A 512 -22.06 -48.45 8.72
C MET A 512 -22.70 -47.07 8.47
N ALA A 513 -24.03 -46.99 8.31
CA ALA A 513 -24.76 -45.74 8.14
C ALA A 513 -24.57 -44.80 9.34
N LEU A 514 -24.59 -45.32 10.57
CA LEU A 514 -24.29 -44.53 11.78
C LEU A 514 -22.86 -43.97 11.75
N ALA A 515 -21.87 -44.79 11.44
CA ALA A 515 -20.45 -44.39 11.43
C ALA A 515 -20.15 -43.30 10.39
N LEU A 516 -20.62 -43.48 9.14
CA LEU A 516 -20.46 -42.48 8.08
C LEU A 516 -21.11 -41.13 8.44
N SER A 517 -22.23 -41.20 9.16
CA SER A 517 -23.05 -40.04 9.49
C SER A 517 -22.57 -39.26 10.71
N ALA A 518 -21.98 -39.93 11.70
CA ALA A 518 -21.22 -39.27 12.77
C ALA A 518 -20.05 -38.45 12.20
N GLY A 519 -19.37 -38.98 11.17
CA GLY A 519 -18.38 -38.24 10.39
C GLY A 519 -18.97 -37.01 9.70
N PHE A 520 -20.14 -37.14 9.06
CA PHE A 520 -20.87 -36.02 8.44
C PHE A 520 -21.17 -34.87 9.39
N ALA A 521 -21.69 -35.22 10.57
CA ALA A 521 -22.13 -34.26 11.58
C ALA A 521 -20.98 -33.33 12.01
N GLN A 522 -19.74 -33.83 12.03
CA GLN A 522 -18.52 -33.06 12.29
C GLN A 522 -18.01 -32.29 11.06
N ARG A 523 -18.17 -32.82 9.84
CA ARG A 523 -17.63 -32.22 8.61
C ARG A 523 -18.44 -31.02 8.12
N ILE A 524 -19.76 -31.00 8.32
CA ILE A 524 -20.66 -29.91 7.89
C ILE A 524 -20.31 -28.55 8.56
N PRO A 525 -20.18 -28.43 9.90
CA PRO A 525 -19.78 -27.18 10.55
C PRO A 525 -18.47 -26.60 10.00
N LEU A 526 -17.47 -27.48 9.83
CA LEU A 526 -16.17 -27.12 9.31
C LEU A 526 -16.25 -26.65 7.85
N PHE A 527 -16.98 -27.36 6.97
CA PHE A 527 -17.24 -26.91 5.58
C PHE A 527 -17.86 -25.50 5.54
N LEU A 528 -18.91 -25.27 6.32
CA LEU A 528 -19.66 -24.01 6.32
C LEU A 528 -18.82 -22.83 6.84
N TRP A 529 -17.97 -23.06 7.84
CA TRP A 529 -16.98 -22.07 8.33
C TRP A 529 -15.84 -21.84 7.34
N CYS A 530 -15.31 -22.90 6.72
CA CYS A 530 -14.26 -22.80 5.70
C CYS A 530 -14.72 -21.97 4.50
N SER A 531 -15.93 -22.23 4.00
CA SER A 531 -16.56 -21.46 2.92
C SER A 531 -16.65 -19.96 3.25
N SER A 532 -17.10 -19.60 4.46
CA SER A 532 -17.14 -18.20 4.89
C SER A 532 -15.75 -17.59 5.09
N THR A 533 -14.75 -18.40 5.46
CA THR A 533 -13.38 -17.93 5.70
C THR A 533 -12.60 -17.76 4.40
N LEU A 534 -12.80 -18.64 3.42
CA LEU A 534 -12.27 -18.48 2.06
C LEU A 534 -12.84 -17.20 1.40
N GLU A 535 -14.14 -16.92 1.58
CA GLU A 535 -14.77 -15.67 1.11
C GLU A 535 -14.12 -14.42 1.77
N LYS A 536 -13.82 -14.46 3.08
CA LYS A 536 -13.09 -13.37 3.79
C LYS A 536 -11.70 -13.10 3.19
N PHE A 537 -10.90 -14.14 2.92
CA PHE A 537 -9.51 -13.96 2.45
C PHE A 537 -9.39 -13.67 0.95
N PHE A 538 -10.37 -14.04 0.13
CA PHE A 538 -10.33 -13.83 -1.33
C PHE A 538 -10.23 -12.34 -1.74
N GLY A 539 -10.73 -11.42 -0.91
CA GLY A 539 -10.65 -9.98 -1.19
C GLY A 539 -9.22 -9.47 -1.43
N GLY A 540 -8.20 -10.04 -0.79
CA GLY A 540 -6.81 -9.70 -1.07
C GLY A 540 -6.33 -10.18 -2.44
N VAL A 541 -6.70 -11.41 -2.80
CA VAL A 541 -6.42 -12.04 -4.09
C VAL A 541 -7.02 -11.24 -5.24
N GLN A 542 -8.26 -10.76 -5.06
CA GLN A 542 -8.94 -9.92 -6.04
C GLN A 542 -8.21 -8.58 -6.25
N ARG A 543 -7.78 -7.91 -5.17
CA ARG A 543 -7.05 -6.62 -5.28
C ARG A 543 -5.68 -6.78 -5.97
N VAL A 544 -4.98 -7.89 -5.73
CA VAL A 544 -3.74 -8.22 -6.47
C VAL A 544 -4.02 -8.49 -7.95
N ALA A 545 -5.13 -9.16 -8.28
CA ALA A 545 -5.54 -9.37 -9.67
C ALA A 545 -5.95 -8.06 -10.36
N GLU A 546 -6.63 -7.15 -9.67
CA GLU A 546 -6.99 -5.81 -10.19
C GLU A 546 -5.75 -4.94 -10.42
N TYR A 547 -4.76 -4.97 -9.52
CA TYR A 547 -3.49 -4.28 -9.72
C TYR A 547 -2.63 -4.92 -10.83
N ALA A 548 -2.83 -6.20 -11.13
CA ALA A 548 -2.20 -6.90 -12.27
C ALA A 548 -2.82 -6.58 -13.64
N ASP A 549 -4.06 -6.08 -13.65
CA ASP A 549 -4.86 -5.79 -14.86
C ASP A 549 -5.16 -4.26 -15.03
N LEU A 550 -4.37 -3.36 -14.41
CA LEU A 550 -4.52 -1.90 -14.57
C LEU A 550 -4.21 -1.46 -16.02
N PRO A 551 -4.82 -0.35 -16.51
CA PRO A 551 -4.41 0.27 -17.77
C PRO A 551 -2.96 0.75 -17.70
N TRP A 552 -2.25 0.73 -18.83
CA TRP A 552 -0.84 1.17 -18.90
C TRP A 552 -0.76 2.63 -19.34
N GLU A 553 0.33 3.31 -19.00
CA GLU A 553 0.72 4.57 -19.63
C GLU A 553 0.95 4.37 -21.14
N GLY A 554 0.47 5.33 -21.94
CA GLY A 554 0.54 5.27 -23.41
C GLY A 554 -0.52 4.36 -24.05
N GLY A 555 -0.32 4.05 -25.32
CA GLY A 555 -1.19 3.20 -26.14
C GLY A 555 -0.65 1.79 -26.39
N LEU A 556 -1.32 1.08 -27.30
CA LEU A 556 -0.91 -0.28 -27.72
C LEU A 556 0.47 -0.29 -28.42
N CYS A 557 0.83 0.82 -29.07
CA CYS A 557 2.14 1.07 -29.67
C CYS A 557 3.25 1.14 -28.61
N ASP A 558 3.04 1.86 -27.51
CA ASP A 558 3.99 1.98 -26.39
C ASP A 558 4.22 0.63 -25.69
N HIS A 559 3.12 -0.12 -25.48
CA HIS A 559 3.18 -1.50 -25.01
C HIS A 559 4.06 -2.37 -25.92
N ALA A 560 3.83 -2.33 -27.24
CA ALA A 560 4.57 -3.13 -28.22
C ALA A 560 6.03 -2.67 -28.39
N ALA A 561 6.34 -1.39 -28.17
CA ALA A 561 7.71 -0.89 -28.10
C ALA A 561 8.44 -1.42 -26.85
N TRP A 562 7.80 -1.33 -25.68
CA TRP A 562 8.42 -1.83 -24.44
C TRP A 562 8.65 -3.34 -24.43
N VAL A 563 7.72 -4.13 -24.98
CA VAL A 563 7.89 -5.60 -25.04
C VAL A 563 9.14 -5.96 -25.85
N ARG A 564 9.41 -5.23 -26.95
CA ARG A 564 10.65 -5.36 -27.74
C ARG A 564 11.89 -4.84 -26.99
N SER A 565 11.78 -3.74 -26.25
CA SER A 565 12.91 -3.25 -25.43
C SER A 565 13.23 -4.12 -24.20
N SER A 566 12.46 -5.19 -23.98
CA SER A 566 12.58 -6.08 -22.81
C SER A 566 12.84 -7.55 -23.17
N SER A 567 12.89 -7.87 -24.47
CA SER A 567 13.54 -9.08 -24.98
C SER A 567 15.07 -8.94 -24.92
N ALA A 568 15.78 -10.07 -24.94
CA ALA A 568 17.25 -10.07 -24.97
C ALA A 568 17.81 -9.51 -26.30
N ASP A 569 17.05 -9.65 -27.38
CA ASP A 569 17.16 -8.82 -28.57
C ASP A 569 16.67 -7.41 -28.18
N GLY A 570 17.62 -6.59 -27.71
CA GLY A 570 17.32 -5.26 -27.16
C GLY A 570 16.87 -4.26 -28.21
N LEU A 571 16.62 -3.03 -27.77
CA LEU A 571 16.53 -1.88 -28.69
C LEU A 571 17.77 -1.87 -29.58
N GLU A 572 17.58 -1.97 -30.90
CA GLU A 572 18.60 -1.55 -31.85
C GLU A 572 18.93 -0.10 -31.49
N ALA A 573 20.20 0.16 -31.14
CA ALA A 573 20.62 1.49 -30.75
C ALA A 573 20.26 2.47 -31.87
N PRO A 574 19.58 3.60 -31.59
CA PRO A 574 19.08 4.50 -32.62
C PRO A 574 20.23 4.84 -33.57
N SER A 575 20.06 4.53 -34.85
CA SER A 575 21.17 4.45 -35.79
C SER A 575 21.92 5.77 -35.82
N SER A 576 23.22 5.72 -35.52
CA SER A 576 24.03 6.89 -35.19
C SER A 576 24.42 7.76 -36.40
N GLU A 577 23.53 7.84 -37.39
CA GLU A 577 23.65 8.65 -38.60
C GLU A 577 22.96 10.01 -38.50
N LEU A 578 22.24 10.29 -37.40
CA LEU A 578 21.66 11.61 -37.08
C LEU A 578 22.71 12.65 -36.62
N ALA A 579 23.86 12.64 -37.28
CA ALA A 579 24.89 13.68 -37.23
C ALA A 579 24.82 14.56 -38.49
N LYS A 580 23.61 15.02 -38.84
CA LYS A 580 23.34 15.96 -39.93
C LYS A 580 22.46 17.09 -39.41
N VAL A 581 22.83 18.32 -39.76
CA VAL A 581 22.10 19.53 -39.39
C VAL A 581 20.65 19.42 -39.86
N SER A 582 19.69 19.50 -38.94
CA SER A 582 18.27 19.53 -39.24
C SER A 582 17.84 20.96 -39.61
N ASP A 583 17.05 21.10 -40.67
CA ASP A 583 16.33 22.35 -40.97
C ASP A 583 15.18 22.62 -39.97
N PHE A 584 14.90 21.67 -39.08
CA PHE A 584 13.87 21.72 -38.04
C PHE A 584 14.46 22.10 -36.67
N PRO A 585 13.68 22.75 -35.79
CA PRO A 585 14.01 22.92 -34.38
C PRO A 585 14.29 21.59 -33.69
N ALA A 586 15.19 21.60 -32.69
CA ALA A 586 15.46 20.41 -31.88
C ALA A 586 14.25 20.09 -30.98
N LEU A 587 13.61 21.12 -30.43
CA LEU A 587 12.34 21.03 -29.70
C LEU A 587 11.43 22.17 -30.15
N GLU A 588 10.17 21.85 -30.44
CA GLU A 588 9.12 22.82 -30.74
C GLU A 588 7.82 22.45 -30.00
N LEU A 589 7.25 23.43 -29.32
CA LEU A 589 6.03 23.35 -28.53
C LEU A 589 5.04 24.38 -29.10
N ILE A 590 3.83 23.96 -29.44
CA ILE A 590 2.82 24.81 -30.09
C ILE A 590 1.52 24.78 -29.29
N ASP A 591 1.10 25.93 -28.76
CA ASP A 591 -0.14 26.15 -28.00
C ASP A 591 -0.41 25.07 -26.93
N ILE A 592 0.59 24.75 -26.10
CA ILE A 592 0.46 23.69 -25.10
C ILE A 592 -0.39 24.14 -23.91
N HIS A 593 -1.52 23.46 -23.70
CA HIS A 593 -2.34 23.53 -22.49
C HIS A 593 -2.21 22.22 -21.72
N LEU A 594 -1.90 22.30 -20.42
CA LEU A 594 -1.64 21.11 -19.60
C LEU A 594 -2.17 21.30 -18.17
N ARG A 595 -2.95 20.32 -17.70
CA ARG A 595 -3.45 20.20 -16.32
C ARG A 595 -3.06 18.85 -15.72
N TYR A 596 -2.84 18.79 -14.41
CA TYR A 596 -2.50 17.54 -13.71
C TYR A 596 -3.69 16.59 -13.55
N GLN A 597 -4.92 17.12 -13.52
CA GLN A 597 -6.17 16.35 -13.42
C GLN A 597 -7.29 17.10 -14.14
N PRO A 598 -8.32 16.42 -14.70
CA PRO A 598 -9.46 17.08 -15.37
C PRO A 598 -10.13 18.17 -14.53
N ASN A 599 -10.30 17.90 -13.24
CA ASN A 599 -11.01 18.78 -12.29
C ASN A 599 -10.17 19.98 -11.79
N LEU A 600 -8.89 20.06 -12.17
CA LEU A 600 -7.98 21.14 -11.77
C LEU A 600 -7.81 22.17 -12.91
N PRO A 601 -7.51 23.44 -12.59
CA PRO A 601 -7.20 24.44 -13.61
C PRO A 601 -5.90 24.08 -14.37
N PRO A 602 -5.80 24.46 -15.67
CA PRO A 602 -4.56 24.28 -16.43
C PRO A 602 -3.42 25.11 -15.85
N VAL A 603 -2.23 24.49 -15.79
CA VAL A 603 -0.99 25.06 -15.27
C VAL A 603 -0.18 25.70 -16.40
N LEU A 604 -0.06 25.00 -17.54
CA LEU A 604 0.40 25.58 -18.80
C LEU A 604 -0.83 25.99 -19.62
N LYS A 605 -0.79 27.17 -20.23
CA LYS A 605 -1.92 27.79 -20.95
C LYS A 605 -1.39 28.44 -22.22
N GLY A 606 -1.54 27.75 -23.35
CA GLY A 606 -1.06 28.20 -24.66
C GLY A 606 0.43 28.48 -24.71
N LEU A 607 1.24 27.61 -24.10
CA LEU A 607 2.69 27.75 -24.13
C LEU A 607 3.22 27.35 -25.51
N SER A 608 3.80 28.30 -26.23
CA SER A 608 4.57 28.05 -27.45
C SER A 608 6.05 28.40 -27.22
N LEU A 609 6.95 27.54 -27.70
CA LEU A 609 8.40 27.65 -27.50
C LEU A 609 9.14 26.84 -28.57
N THR A 610 10.17 27.42 -29.18
CA THR A 610 11.10 26.72 -30.07
C THR A 610 12.52 26.79 -29.51
N VAL A 611 13.31 25.73 -29.73
CA VAL A 611 14.72 25.61 -29.30
C VAL A 611 15.51 24.94 -30.42
N TRP A 612 16.62 25.56 -30.84
CA TRP A 612 17.46 25.09 -31.94
C TRP A 612 18.59 24.19 -31.47
N ALA A 613 19.15 23.40 -32.39
CA ALA A 613 20.29 22.53 -32.10
C ALA A 613 21.51 23.34 -31.62
N GLY A 614 22.02 23.02 -30.44
CA GLY A 614 23.13 23.73 -29.80
C GLY A 614 22.74 24.98 -28.99
N GLU A 615 21.47 25.36 -28.95
CA GLU A 615 20.97 26.48 -28.15
C GLU A 615 20.97 26.18 -26.64
N LYS A 616 21.13 27.21 -25.80
CA LYS A 616 21.09 27.10 -24.34
C LYS A 616 19.94 27.92 -23.75
N LEU A 617 18.75 27.32 -23.71
CA LEU A 617 17.58 27.91 -23.07
C LEU A 617 17.70 27.89 -21.53
N ALA A 618 17.36 29.01 -20.88
CA ALA A 618 17.23 29.10 -19.42
C ALA A 618 15.80 29.51 -19.04
N VAL A 619 15.13 28.71 -18.19
CA VAL A 619 13.73 28.93 -17.79
C VAL A 619 13.64 29.50 -16.38
N CYS A 620 13.38 30.80 -16.27
CA CYS A 620 13.27 31.52 -14.99
C CYS A 620 11.81 31.85 -14.63
N GLY A 621 11.51 31.92 -13.33
CA GLY A 621 10.16 32.20 -12.82
C GLY A 621 10.03 31.85 -11.34
N ARG A 622 8.93 32.27 -10.69
CA ARG A 622 8.69 32.02 -9.26
C ARG A 622 8.44 30.53 -8.94
N THR A 623 8.50 30.15 -7.67
CA THR A 623 7.98 28.85 -7.21
C THR A 623 6.51 28.69 -7.62
N GLY A 624 6.12 27.50 -8.07
CA GLY A 624 4.76 27.23 -8.59
C GLY A 624 4.50 27.68 -10.04
N SER A 625 5.39 28.42 -10.70
CA SER A 625 5.14 28.98 -12.06
C SER A 625 5.24 27.97 -13.23
N GLY A 626 4.87 26.70 -13.02
CA GLY A 626 4.86 25.66 -14.07
C GLY A 626 6.22 25.16 -14.59
N LYS A 627 7.36 25.66 -14.06
CA LYS A 627 8.71 25.31 -14.56
C LYS A 627 8.95 23.80 -14.66
N SER A 628 8.66 23.04 -13.60
CA SER A 628 8.82 21.58 -13.57
C SER A 628 7.81 20.88 -14.49
N THR A 629 6.60 21.45 -14.62
CA THR A 629 5.52 20.95 -15.49
C THR A 629 5.91 20.98 -16.97
N LEU A 630 6.69 21.98 -17.41
CA LEU A 630 7.25 22.03 -18.77
C LEU A 630 8.15 20.81 -19.05
N PHE A 631 9.06 20.46 -18.15
CA PHE A 631 9.90 19.27 -18.31
C PHE A 631 9.08 17.97 -18.30
N LEU A 632 8.03 17.88 -17.48
CA LEU A 632 7.11 16.72 -17.49
C LEU A 632 6.33 16.58 -18.80
N ALA A 633 6.01 17.71 -19.47
CA ALA A 633 5.36 17.72 -20.78
C ALA A 633 6.27 17.18 -21.88
N CYS A 634 7.53 17.66 -21.95
CA CYS A 634 8.48 17.23 -22.99
C CYS A 634 8.81 15.72 -22.93
N PHE A 635 8.82 15.13 -21.72
CA PHE A 635 8.99 13.69 -21.53
C PHE A 635 7.69 12.87 -21.66
N ARG A 636 6.56 13.52 -21.98
CA ARG A 636 5.20 12.96 -21.94
C ARG A 636 4.94 12.14 -20.66
N MET A 637 5.35 12.67 -19.49
CA MET A 637 4.99 12.11 -18.18
C MET A 637 3.61 12.58 -17.70
N ILE A 638 3.14 13.69 -18.27
CA ILE A 638 1.76 14.15 -18.25
C ILE A 638 1.44 14.57 -19.69
N GLU A 639 0.41 13.99 -20.29
CA GLU A 639 0.00 14.34 -21.65
C GLU A 639 -0.66 15.72 -21.67
N PRO A 640 -0.45 16.53 -22.72
CA PRO A 640 -1.15 17.80 -22.89
C PRO A 640 -2.65 17.58 -23.16
N GLU A 641 -3.48 18.55 -22.78
CA GLU A 641 -4.90 18.59 -23.11
C GLU A 641 -5.14 19.06 -24.54
N SER A 642 -4.31 20.00 -25.01
CA SER A 642 -4.26 20.47 -26.39
C SER A 642 -2.89 21.09 -26.70
N GLY A 643 -2.63 21.30 -27.99
CA GLY A 643 -1.33 21.72 -28.52
C GLY A 643 -0.55 20.54 -29.12
N GLN A 644 0.65 20.82 -29.63
CA GLN A 644 1.54 19.81 -30.24
C GLN A 644 2.98 19.96 -29.75
N ILE A 645 3.70 18.83 -29.68
CA ILE A 645 5.10 18.77 -29.28
C ILE A 645 5.88 18.07 -30.39
N PHE A 646 6.86 18.74 -30.98
CA PHE A 646 7.75 18.20 -32.00
C PHE A 646 9.18 18.12 -31.49
N LEU A 647 9.86 17.03 -31.83
CA LEU A 647 11.29 16.81 -31.59
C LEU A 647 11.95 16.49 -32.93
N GLU A 648 12.88 17.34 -33.36
CA GLU A 648 13.53 17.25 -34.69
C GLU A 648 12.51 17.15 -35.85
N GLY A 649 11.37 17.85 -35.73
CA GLY A 649 10.25 17.80 -36.69
C GLY A 649 9.34 16.56 -36.59
N ARG A 650 9.60 15.61 -35.68
CA ARG A 650 8.75 14.43 -35.42
C ARG A 650 7.72 14.76 -34.33
N ASP A 651 6.43 14.50 -34.57
CA ASP A 651 5.39 14.64 -33.53
C ASP A 651 5.64 13.63 -32.40
N ALA A 652 5.85 14.12 -31.19
CA ALA A 652 6.16 13.32 -30.00
C ALA A 652 4.99 12.40 -29.59
N LEU A 653 3.75 12.66 -30.01
CA LEU A 653 2.61 11.77 -29.81
C LEU A 653 2.69 10.51 -30.69
N CYS A 654 3.34 10.60 -31.86
CA CYS A 654 3.55 9.47 -32.77
C CYS A 654 4.77 8.61 -32.41
N VAL A 655 5.71 9.12 -31.62
CA VAL A 655 6.90 8.38 -31.16
C VAL A 655 6.56 7.56 -29.90
N PRO A 656 6.92 6.26 -29.83
CA PRO A 656 6.69 5.46 -28.63
C PRO A 656 7.49 5.97 -27.43
N LEU A 657 6.86 6.03 -26.26
CA LEU A 657 7.42 6.54 -25.00
C LEU A 657 8.80 5.95 -24.62
N PRO A 658 9.09 4.63 -24.80
CA PRO A 658 10.42 4.09 -24.50
C PRO A 658 11.53 4.64 -25.40
N GLN A 659 11.22 4.95 -26.66
CA GLN A 659 12.15 5.58 -27.59
C GLN A 659 12.31 7.07 -27.28
N LEU A 660 11.18 7.79 -27.19
CA LEU A 660 11.13 9.22 -26.86
C LEU A 660 11.95 9.57 -25.61
N ARG A 661 11.80 8.77 -24.54
CA ARG A 661 12.50 8.96 -23.26
C ARG A 661 13.94 8.45 -23.25
N SER A 662 14.41 7.81 -24.33
CA SER A 662 15.83 7.46 -24.55
C SER A 662 16.59 8.52 -25.35
N GLU A 663 15.88 9.31 -26.15
CA GLU A 663 16.42 10.44 -26.92
C GLU A 663 16.56 11.73 -26.06
N LEU A 664 16.07 11.71 -24.81
CA LEU A 664 16.05 12.85 -23.88
C LEU A 664 16.70 12.53 -22.52
N ALA A 665 17.40 13.50 -21.93
CA ALA A 665 18.04 13.38 -20.61
C ALA A 665 17.54 14.44 -19.62
N ILE A 666 17.38 14.08 -18.35
CA ILE A 666 16.92 14.97 -17.27
C ILE A 666 17.69 14.72 -15.97
N VAL A 667 18.04 15.80 -15.27
CA VAL A 667 18.49 15.75 -13.87
C VAL A 667 17.30 16.14 -12.99
N PRO A 668 16.73 15.23 -12.18
CA PRO A 668 15.58 15.54 -11.35
C PRO A 668 15.94 16.48 -10.20
N GLN A 669 14.96 17.28 -9.75
CA GLN A 669 15.14 18.23 -8.64
C GLN A 669 15.53 17.52 -7.32
N ASP A 670 14.89 16.39 -7.02
CA ASP A 670 15.27 15.50 -5.92
C ASP A 670 16.08 14.32 -6.49
N PRO A 671 17.41 14.22 -6.24
CA PRO A 671 18.24 13.18 -6.82
C PRO A 671 17.99 11.81 -6.14
N LEU A 672 17.31 10.92 -6.86
CA LEU A 672 17.06 9.54 -6.43
C LEU A 672 18.32 8.67 -6.61
N MET A 673 19.01 8.38 -5.51
CA MET A 673 20.05 7.35 -5.47
C MET A 673 19.40 5.99 -5.18
N LEU A 674 19.56 5.03 -6.08
CA LEU A 674 19.18 3.64 -5.83
C LEU A 674 20.26 2.94 -4.99
N GLY A 675 19.83 2.06 -4.08
CA GLY A 675 20.72 1.25 -3.25
C GLY A 675 21.33 0.09 -4.03
N CYS A 676 22.33 0.38 -4.85
CA CYS A 676 23.13 -0.60 -5.57
C CYS A 676 24.49 -0.82 -4.85
N SER A 677 24.97 -2.06 -4.86
CA SER A 677 26.27 -2.50 -4.34
C SER A 677 27.38 -2.33 -5.37
#